data_AF-A0A1A8PQU7-F1
#
_entry.id   AF-A0A1A8PQU7-F1
#
_cell.length_a   1.000
_cell.length_b   1.000
_cell.length_c   1.000
_cell.angle_alpha   90.00
_cell.angle_beta   90.00
_cell.angle_gamma   90.00
#
_symmetry.space_group_name_H-M   'P 1'
#
loop_
_entity.id
_entity.type
_entity.pdbx_description
1 polymer ?
#
loop_
_entity_poly.entity_id
_entity_poly.type
_entity_poly.pdbx_seq_one_letter_code
_entity_poly.pdbx_strand_id
1 'polypeptide(L)'
;MMKHSRVISYQGTVTEVVNEGAGLYVIDRTVGLCVAYQPSARRRLRAGDQVELHHVHFLYRPCADLPPSMLCCCLSSSLRVTTFSRLEGCPPPSHCPGDGVLPWLLLQNSTGPDQYLWVCHLTSQLSKSLVPGLLKQQCVCLLSWKLMETLWRQRGWGQRDIYSEMLDKPHSCPLTQYRVDPALPEYISISDLLQALQSNVWSLKSLLPSKGSGLTRTQINSALSWSCRTLSSDPQTGDSLRPRPLLLVGVLQLPSQTSEFSQTLQLRDATGAVCCVVTETSKEDTGRQTASFNTSWIGCLVCVRQFTMVTERALQSDFPSYQHLDEDKFITFRSYRVYLQFSLDHLLILSPSVGMVTHLRSTGGPPGGDAGEQTEEETTDKKRREDPNPSSSSVTMATGPEGGASQPCVTVVIRVEQKEGVAWKNTGKELTEKKVGLQLCFSVRAAVIGPVVSWGRDPKNKPMMEREVGPEKEKVILVFSGVCSRWFPLLQPGTFYRLVAANTQDPSVLTGCRVSGRSGVELHTEATLQVRSDWRLHTLTRLLQDPTCTQVEPPPVLSVSQVLDCSSELVCVQGLVCERVAVSGRTAESESSHTGVRLTMCDQTGQSLHVYLDLRHAPYPPGLLPGNTLLLSGVQRKMSRSGGVYCSFLPVSCISVMSLGDSRCAPPPPVPRMHLAQWAGTDQHRCNMAQVKGHVACFLFLQLQWSCSQCGSVYSQVCRSQCGSSCSQFESRARVVIDDGTGEAHVCFSGGPLQTLLGLADSQWEGLQRAVRVRGHVRIFPQGRSLVCDGDSDDFLHHFLFCVCSSDVMCRPIALTCRRLTNQRPEEVRRFTRGDREFMTRLPRPLQLTCVHLEPD
;
A
#
# COMPACT_ATOMS: atom_id res chain seq x y z
N MET A 1 -17.13 -12.26 24.78
CA MET A 1 -18.04 -13.10 25.62
C MET A 1 -17.50 -13.12 27.05
N MET A 2 -18.36 -13.01 28.07
CA MET A 2 -17.97 -13.11 29.47
C MET A 2 -18.13 -14.56 29.96
N LYS A 3 -17.11 -15.09 30.63
CA LYS A 3 -17.04 -16.47 31.13
C LYS A 3 -16.73 -16.46 32.63
N HIS A 4 -17.10 -17.54 33.29
CA HIS A 4 -16.81 -17.79 34.70
C HIS A 4 -15.78 -18.91 34.83
N SER A 5 -14.86 -18.77 35.78
CA SER A 5 -13.91 -19.82 36.12
C SER A 5 -14.55 -20.88 37.03
N ARG A 6 -13.95 -22.08 37.07
CA ARG A 6 -14.34 -23.15 38.00
C ARG A 6 -13.22 -23.38 39.00
N VAL A 7 -13.54 -23.47 40.29
CA VAL A 7 -12.53 -23.75 41.33
C VAL A 7 -12.30 -25.26 41.40
N ILE A 8 -11.05 -25.70 41.28
CA ILE A 8 -10.65 -27.12 41.32
C ILE A 8 -9.39 -27.33 42.15
N SER A 9 -9.09 -28.59 42.44
CA SER A 9 -7.76 -29.04 42.89
C SER A 9 -7.08 -29.79 41.75
N TYR A 10 -5.76 -29.65 41.62
CA TYR A 10 -4.97 -30.25 40.55
C TYR A 10 -3.61 -30.69 41.08
N GLN A 11 -3.13 -31.86 40.65
CA GLN A 11 -1.79 -32.35 40.95
C GLN A 11 -1.10 -32.68 39.64
N GLY A 12 0.15 -32.26 39.48
CA GLY A 12 0.91 -32.52 38.26
C GLY A 12 2.36 -32.09 38.33
N THR A 13 3.06 -32.25 37.20
CA THR A 13 4.49 -31.92 37.07
C THR A 13 4.68 -30.64 36.28
N VAL A 14 5.44 -29.68 36.80
CA VAL A 14 5.86 -28.51 36.02
C VAL A 14 6.77 -28.99 34.89
N THR A 15 6.37 -28.81 33.65
CA THR A 15 7.14 -29.27 32.48
C THR A 15 7.93 -28.17 31.81
N GLU A 16 7.46 -26.93 31.88
CA GLU A 16 8.09 -25.77 31.22
C GLU A 16 7.92 -24.50 32.08
N VAL A 17 8.96 -23.66 32.09
CA VAL A 17 8.91 -22.31 32.64
C VAL A 17 8.76 -21.33 31.48
N VAL A 18 7.56 -20.78 31.28
CA VAL A 18 7.25 -19.90 30.14
C VAL A 18 7.83 -18.51 30.36
N ASN A 19 7.54 -17.94 31.54
CA ASN A 19 8.08 -16.66 31.96
C ASN A 19 8.10 -16.61 33.49
N GLU A 20 9.29 -16.85 34.05
CA GLU A 20 9.51 -16.90 35.49
C GLU A 20 9.15 -15.59 36.20
N GLY A 21 9.44 -14.44 35.58
CA GLY A 21 9.16 -13.11 36.13
C GLY A 21 7.71 -12.66 36.00
N ALA A 22 6.96 -13.25 35.08
CA ALA A 22 5.51 -13.06 34.97
C ALA A 22 4.71 -14.12 35.76
N GLY A 23 5.38 -15.09 36.38
CA GLY A 23 4.72 -16.18 37.10
C GLY A 23 3.96 -17.16 36.21
N LEU A 24 4.45 -17.43 34.98
CA LEU A 24 3.82 -18.33 34.01
C LEU A 24 4.62 -19.62 33.82
N TYR A 25 3.91 -20.75 33.91
CA TYR A 25 4.46 -22.10 33.83
C TYR A 25 3.52 -23.02 33.02
N VAL A 26 4.01 -24.17 32.58
CA VAL A 26 3.19 -25.27 32.02
C VAL A 26 3.33 -26.50 32.91
N ILE A 27 2.21 -27.15 33.20
CA ILE A 27 2.08 -28.39 33.95
C ILE A 27 1.62 -29.49 32.97
N ASP A 28 2.21 -30.68 33.08
CA ASP A 28 1.87 -31.87 32.30
C ASP A 28 1.83 -31.63 30.77
N ARG A 29 2.69 -30.71 30.28
CA ARG A 29 2.82 -30.29 28.87
C ARG A 29 1.59 -29.65 28.22
N THR A 30 0.47 -29.57 28.93
CA THR A 30 -0.84 -29.27 28.33
C THR A 30 -1.63 -28.20 29.09
N VAL A 31 -1.36 -28.02 30.38
CA VAL A 31 -2.10 -27.10 31.26
C VAL A 31 -1.21 -25.93 31.64
N GLY A 32 -1.60 -24.70 31.36
CA GLY A 32 -0.85 -23.53 31.82
C GLY A 32 -1.15 -23.20 33.29
N LEU A 33 -0.18 -22.64 34.00
CA LEU A 33 -0.28 -22.19 35.39
C LEU A 33 0.15 -20.71 35.49
N CYS A 34 -0.67 -19.89 36.14
CA CYS A 34 -0.40 -18.50 36.46
C CYS A 34 -0.46 -18.28 37.98
N VAL A 35 0.66 -17.88 38.57
CA VAL A 35 0.78 -17.59 40.02
C VAL A 35 0.91 -16.10 40.33
N ALA A 36 0.76 -15.23 39.32
CA ALA A 36 1.02 -13.79 39.43
C ALA A 36 0.07 -13.04 40.39
N TYR A 37 -1.10 -13.61 40.67
CA TYR A 37 -2.08 -13.03 41.59
C TYR A 37 -1.78 -13.34 43.06
N GLN A 38 -0.73 -14.10 43.35
CA GLN A 38 -0.22 -14.35 44.69
C GLN A 38 1.05 -13.53 44.98
N PRO A 39 1.36 -13.26 46.26
CA PRO A 39 2.64 -12.70 46.65
C PRO A 39 3.79 -13.56 46.14
N SER A 40 4.89 -12.94 45.73
CA SER A 40 6.05 -13.65 45.18
C SER A 40 6.62 -14.66 46.19
N ALA A 41 6.62 -15.93 45.80
CA ALA A 41 7.18 -17.00 46.62
C ALA A 41 8.70 -16.84 46.76
N ARG A 42 9.25 -17.20 47.94
CA ARG A 42 10.70 -17.16 48.21
C ARG A 42 11.49 -18.09 47.28
N ARG A 43 10.88 -19.19 46.84
CA ARG A 43 11.42 -20.15 45.86
C ARG A 43 10.52 -20.15 44.63
N ARG A 44 11.11 -20.06 43.44
CA ARG A 44 10.40 -20.18 42.16
C ARG A 44 10.30 -21.63 41.69
N LEU A 45 9.29 -21.91 40.87
CA LEU A 45 9.06 -23.24 40.31
C LEU A 45 10.04 -23.51 39.19
N ARG A 46 10.49 -24.77 39.09
CA ARG A 46 11.38 -25.23 38.02
C ARG A 46 10.74 -26.37 37.26
N ALA A 47 11.11 -26.53 36.00
CA ALA A 47 10.76 -27.73 35.24
C ALA A 47 11.23 -28.98 36.00
N GLY A 48 10.35 -29.96 36.16
CA GLY A 48 10.51 -31.18 36.95
C GLY A 48 9.94 -31.13 38.37
N ASP A 49 9.51 -29.97 38.88
CA ASP A 49 8.85 -29.90 40.19
C ASP A 49 7.46 -30.58 40.14
N GLN A 50 7.16 -31.43 41.11
CA GLN A 50 5.81 -31.94 41.35
C GLN A 50 5.05 -30.97 42.23
N VAL A 51 3.88 -30.52 41.78
CA VAL A 51 3.06 -29.53 42.46
C VAL A 51 1.66 -30.05 42.74
N GLU A 52 1.15 -29.69 43.90
CA GLU A 52 -0.23 -29.90 44.33
C GLU A 52 -0.88 -28.52 44.54
N LEU A 53 -1.99 -28.30 43.85
CA LEU A 53 -2.73 -27.04 43.78
C LEU A 53 -4.12 -27.27 44.36
N HIS A 54 -4.54 -26.45 45.32
CA HIS A 54 -5.91 -26.45 45.84
C HIS A 54 -6.57 -25.09 45.67
N HIS A 55 -7.89 -25.12 45.48
CA HIS A 55 -8.72 -23.93 45.31
C HIS A 55 -8.22 -23.01 44.18
N VAL A 56 -7.75 -23.58 43.06
CA VAL A 56 -7.28 -22.82 41.89
C VAL A 56 -8.40 -22.59 40.88
N HIS A 57 -8.36 -21.44 40.20
CA HIS A 57 -9.33 -21.12 39.15
C HIS A 57 -8.92 -21.76 37.84
N PHE A 58 -9.77 -22.65 37.32
CA PHE A 58 -9.68 -23.19 35.97
C PHE A 58 -10.38 -22.27 34.97
N LEU A 59 -9.64 -21.79 33.98
CA LEU A 59 -10.11 -20.95 32.88
C LEU A 59 -9.91 -21.70 31.56
N TYR A 60 -10.96 -21.76 30.74
CA TYR A 60 -10.91 -22.34 29.39
C TYR A 60 -10.78 -21.25 28.32
N ARG A 61 -9.64 -21.27 27.61
CA ARG A 61 -9.20 -20.33 26.57
C ARG A 61 -9.31 -18.86 26.99
N PRO A 62 -8.65 -18.44 28.09
CA PRO A 62 -8.63 -17.03 28.48
C PRO A 62 -7.80 -16.16 27.54
N CYS A 63 -6.77 -16.73 26.92
CA CYS A 63 -5.95 -16.12 25.88
C CYS A 63 -5.79 -17.14 24.75
N ALA A 64 -5.92 -16.71 23.48
CA ALA A 64 -5.84 -17.62 22.34
C ALA A 64 -4.40 -18.07 22.01
N ASP A 65 -3.40 -17.34 22.53
CA ASP A 65 -1.97 -17.54 22.27
C ASP A 65 -1.26 -18.38 23.34
N LEU A 66 -2.02 -18.90 24.31
CA LEU A 66 -1.56 -19.71 25.43
C LEU A 66 -2.34 -21.03 25.50
N PRO A 67 -1.91 -22.01 26.32
CA PRO A 67 -2.62 -23.27 26.45
C PRO A 67 -4.13 -23.09 26.71
N PRO A 68 -4.99 -23.93 26.11
CA PRO A 68 -6.44 -23.75 26.21
C PRO A 68 -6.98 -23.95 27.63
N SER A 69 -6.23 -24.63 28.49
CA SER A 69 -6.57 -24.82 29.91
C SER A 69 -5.56 -24.06 30.76
N MET A 70 -6.03 -23.06 31.51
CA MET A 70 -5.19 -22.25 32.40
C MET A 70 -5.67 -22.37 33.85
N LEU A 71 -4.75 -22.68 34.76
CA LEU A 71 -4.94 -22.64 36.20
C LEU A 71 -4.37 -21.32 36.73
N CYS A 72 -5.19 -20.53 37.42
CA CYS A 72 -4.76 -19.27 38.02
C CYS A 72 -4.94 -19.31 39.54
N CYS A 73 -3.88 -18.97 40.28
CA CYS A 73 -3.88 -18.99 41.75
C CYS A 73 -4.28 -17.62 42.32
N CYS A 74 -5.32 -17.58 43.16
CA CYS A 74 -5.75 -16.41 43.94
C CYS A 74 -5.15 -16.46 45.37
N LEU A 75 -5.47 -15.50 46.24
CA LEU A 75 -5.05 -15.51 47.65
C LEU A 75 -5.67 -16.67 48.45
N SER A 76 -6.82 -17.19 48.04
CA SER A 76 -7.45 -18.38 48.65
C SER A 76 -6.91 -19.70 48.09
N SER A 77 -6.07 -19.66 47.05
CA SER A 77 -5.43 -20.85 46.48
C SER A 77 -4.19 -21.24 47.28
N SER A 78 -3.90 -22.54 47.40
CA SER A 78 -2.64 -23.04 47.96
C SER A 78 -1.83 -23.81 46.93
N LEU A 79 -0.54 -23.53 46.88
CA LEU A 79 0.43 -24.24 46.04
C LEU A 79 1.48 -24.92 46.91
N ARG A 80 1.60 -26.24 46.79
CA ARG A 80 2.59 -27.05 47.50
C ARG A 80 3.48 -27.79 46.51
N VAL A 81 4.80 -27.72 46.70
CA VAL A 81 5.74 -28.56 45.97
C VAL A 81 5.89 -29.87 46.74
N THR A 82 5.48 -30.99 46.16
CA THR A 82 5.50 -32.31 46.80
C THR A 82 6.81 -33.05 46.54
N THR A 83 7.41 -32.85 45.37
CA THR A 83 8.73 -33.39 45.01
C THR A 83 9.51 -32.34 44.23
N PHE A 84 10.78 -32.14 44.58
CA PHE A 84 11.64 -31.21 43.86
C PHE A 84 12.15 -31.78 42.54
N SER A 85 12.39 -30.90 41.56
CA SER A 85 13.01 -31.26 40.29
C SER A 85 14.36 -31.95 40.48
N ARG A 86 14.58 -33.03 39.72
CA ARG A 86 15.84 -33.77 39.62
C ARG A 86 16.75 -33.25 38.50
N LEU A 87 16.30 -32.27 37.72
CA LEU A 87 17.10 -31.66 36.65
C LEU A 87 18.13 -30.72 37.29
N GLU A 88 19.39 -30.80 36.85
CA GLU A 88 20.39 -29.78 37.21
C GLU A 88 19.84 -28.40 36.82
N GLY A 89 19.85 -27.47 37.77
CA GLY A 89 19.37 -26.13 37.50
C GLY A 89 20.25 -25.51 36.43
N CYS A 90 19.68 -25.14 35.29
CA CYS A 90 20.34 -24.18 34.41
C CYS A 90 20.76 -22.98 35.29
N PRO A 91 21.99 -22.48 35.17
CA PRO A 91 22.38 -21.27 35.88
C PRO A 91 21.32 -20.20 35.59
N PRO A 92 20.87 -19.45 36.62
CA PRO A 92 19.87 -18.42 36.39
C PRO A 92 20.40 -17.53 35.27
N PRO A 93 19.63 -17.28 34.19
CA PRO A 93 20.02 -16.24 33.25
C PRO A 93 20.30 -14.99 34.09
N SER A 94 21.47 -14.38 33.91
CA SER A 94 21.91 -13.19 34.64
C SER A 94 20.71 -12.25 34.80
N HIS A 95 20.24 -12.03 36.04
CA HIS A 95 18.98 -11.36 36.39
C HIS A 95 18.34 -10.64 35.21
N CYS A 96 17.31 -11.26 34.60
CA CYS A 96 16.61 -10.63 33.49
C CYS A 96 16.14 -9.24 33.91
N PRO A 97 16.63 -8.15 33.29
CA PRO A 97 16.22 -6.81 33.67
C PRO A 97 14.73 -6.66 33.31
N GLY A 98 13.81 -6.86 34.26
CA GLY A 98 12.37 -6.93 33.98
C GLY A 98 11.60 -7.90 34.86
N ASP A 99 12.31 -8.71 35.64
CA ASP A 99 11.74 -9.62 36.61
C ASP A 99 10.83 -8.89 37.62
N GLY A 100 9.58 -9.34 37.78
CA GLY A 100 8.60 -8.76 38.71
C GLY A 100 7.84 -7.51 38.24
N VAL A 101 8.20 -6.88 37.10
CA VAL A 101 7.53 -5.66 36.61
C VAL A 101 6.06 -5.92 36.24
N LEU A 102 5.78 -7.02 35.53
CA LEU A 102 4.42 -7.36 35.11
C LEU A 102 3.51 -7.71 36.30
N PRO A 103 3.92 -8.55 37.26
CA PRO A 103 3.15 -8.75 38.50
C PRO A 103 2.93 -7.46 39.29
N TRP A 104 3.93 -6.56 39.34
CA TRP A 104 3.77 -5.27 40.01
C TRP A 104 2.68 -4.40 39.35
N LEU A 105 2.70 -4.27 38.01
CA LEU A 105 1.67 -3.56 37.25
C LEU A 105 0.28 -4.20 37.40
N LEU A 106 0.22 -5.53 37.43
CA LEU A 106 -0.99 -6.30 37.68
C LEU A 106 -1.63 -5.94 39.03
N LEU A 107 -0.82 -5.92 40.10
CA LEU A 107 -1.29 -5.62 41.45
C LEU A 107 -1.71 -4.15 41.59
N GLN A 108 -0.99 -3.23 40.96
CA GLN A 108 -1.32 -1.80 40.98
C GLN A 108 -2.65 -1.49 40.26
N ASN A 109 -2.89 -2.14 39.11
CA ASN A 109 -4.04 -1.83 38.25
C ASN A 109 -5.20 -2.82 38.40
N SER A 110 -5.08 -3.83 39.28
CA SER A 110 -6.10 -4.86 39.53
C SER A 110 -6.64 -5.54 38.25
N THR A 111 -5.75 -5.88 37.33
CA THR A 111 -6.11 -6.34 35.98
C THR A 111 -6.65 -7.78 35.95
N GLY A 112 -7.65 -8.04 35.09
CA GLY A 112 -8.22 -9.37 34.88
C GLY A 112 -7.25 -10.36 34.19
N PRO A 113 -7.48 -11.68 34.32
CA PRO A 113 -6.56 -12.70 33.82
C PRO A 113 -6.43 -12.71 32.31
N ASP A 114 -7.48 -12.39 31.56
CA ASP A 114 -7.44 -12.30 30.09
C ASP A 114 -6.44 -11.25 29.60
N GLN A 115 -6.48 -10.05 30.19
CA GLN A 115 -5.57 -8.95 29.87
C GLN A 115 -4.14 -9.25 30.31
N TYR A 116 -3.95 -9.75 31.53
CA TYR A 116 -2.62 -10.06 32.05
C TYR A 116 -1.92 -11.13 31.23
N LEU A 117 -2.63 -12.23 30.90
CA LEU A 117 -2.10 -13.31 30.09
C LEU A 117 -1.73 -12.84 28.67
N TRP A 118 -2.55 -11.98 28.07
CA TRP A 118 -2.24 -11.36 26.78
C TRP A 118 -0.99 -10.48 26.85
N VAL A 119 -0.85 -9.63 27.87
CA VAL A 119 0.36 -8.79 28.08
C VAL A 119 1.61 -9.64 28.27
N CYS A 120 1.51 -10.75 29.00
CA CYS A 120 2.65 -11.65 29.19
C CYS A 120 3.08 -12.29 27.87
N HIS A 121 2.12 -12.75 27.06
CA HIS A 121 2.39 -13.28 25.73
C HIS A 121 3.03 -12.21 24.82
N LEU A 122 2.42 -11.03 24.75
CA LEU A 122 2.90 -9.90 23.96
C LEU A 122 4.33 -9.50 24.37
N THR A 123 4.62 -9.44 25.66
CA THR A 123 5.96 -9.12 26.18
C THR A 123 6.98 -10.13 25.69
N SER A 124 6.66 -11.43 25.72
CA SER A 124 7.57 -12.48 25.21
C SER A 124 7.87 -12.28 23.72
N GLN A 125 6.86 -11.94 22.91
CA GLN A 125 7.06 -11.72 21.48
C GLN A 125 7.82 -10.43 21.16
N LEU A 126 7.46 -9.32 21.81
CA LEU A 126 8.15 -8.03 21.65
C LEU A 126 9.59 -8.10 22.15
N SER A 127 9.88 -8.92 23.17
CA SER A 127 11.26 -9.15 23.61
C SER A 127 12.10 -9.76 22.50
N LYS A 128 11.57 -10.74 21.75
CA LYS A 128 12.29 -11.36 20.64
C LYS A 128 12.55 -10.38 19.50
N SER A 129 11.62 -9.46 19.24
CA SER A 129 11.72 -8.52 18.12
C SER A 129 12.37 -7.17 18.45
N LEU A 130 12.48 -6.76 19.72
CA LEU A 130 13.01 -5.44 20.09
C LEU A 130 14.29 -5.50 20.94
N VAL A 131 14.51 -6.56 21.73
CA VAL A 131 15.61 -6.61 22.72
C VAL A 131 16.98 -6.99 22.16
N PRO A 132 17.15 -7.59 20.96
CA PRO A 132 18.50 -7.78 20.41
C PRO A 132 19.22 -6.47 19.98
N GLY A 133 18.56 -5.30 20.03
CA GLY A 133 19.24 -4.05 19.61
C GLY A 133 18.48 -2.72 19.74
N LEU A 134 17.22 -2.71 20.19
CA LEU A 134 16.42 -1.48 20.30
C LEU A 134 16.10 -1.10 21.75
N LEU A 135 15.72 -2.05 22.61
CA LEU A 135 15.25 -1.74 23.97
C LEU A 135 15.82 -2.67 25.04
N LYS A 136 15.87 -2.17 26.28
CA LYS A 136 16.06 -3.01 27.47
C LYS A 136 14.76 -3.76 27.79
N GLN A 137 14.89 -4.97 28.34
CA GLN A 137 13.77 -5.86 28.65
C GLN A 137 12.70 -5.21 29.59
N GLN A 138 13.10 -4.38 30.57
CA GLN A 138 12.16 -3.64 31.44
C GLN A 138 11.23 -2.71 30.66
N CYS A 139 11.75 -2.07 29.61
CA CYS A 139 10.97 -1.17 28.77
C CYS A 139 9.91 -1.94 27.98
N VAL A 140 10.20 -3.18 27.57
CA VAL A 140 9.24 -4.02 26.85
C VAL A 140 8.04 -4.34 27.73
N CYS A 141 8.23 -4.67 29.00
CA CYS A 141 7.12 -4.90 29.94
C CYS A 141 6.18 -3.69 30.03
N LEU A 142 6.74 -2.49 30.18
CA LEU A 142 5.97 -1.23 30.24
C LEU A 142 5.26 -0.93 28.92
N LEU A 143 5.91 -1.21 27.79
CA LEU A 143 5.32 -1.00 26.47
C LEU A 143 4.16 -1.94 26.19
N SER A 144 4.31 -3.24 26.51
CA SER A 144 3.23 -4.21 26.39
C SER A 144 2.03 -3.82 27.25
N TRP A 145 2.30 -3.31 28.46
CA TRP A 145 1.26 -2.80 29.34
C TRP A 145 0.53 -1.59 28.75
N LYS A 146 1.27 -0.59 28.30
CA LYS A 146 0.72 0.60 27.62
C LYS A 146 -0.09 0.22 26.39
N LEU A 147 0.37 -0.75 25.60
CA LEU A 147 -0.37 -1.28 24.45
C LEU A 147 -1.71 -1.89 24.87
N MET A 148 -1.71 -2.73 25.89
CA MET A 148 -2.94 -3.30 26.45
C MET A 148 -3.91 -2.20 26.89
N GLU A 149 -3.46 -1.19 27.63
CA GLU A 149 -4.31 -0.07 28.07
C GLU A 149 -4.87 0.76 26.91
N THR A 150 -4.11 0.93 25.83
CA THR A 150 -4.60 1.68 24.66
C THR A 150 -5.59 0.88 23.81
N LEU A 151 -5.46 -0.44 23.77
CA LEU A 151 -6.34 -1.32 23.00
C LEU A 151 -7.62 -1.67 23.76
N TRP A 152 -7.52 -1.88 25.07
CA TRP A 152 -8.67 -2.03 25.96
C TRP A 152 -9.11 -0.67 26.48
N ARG A 153 -10.25 -0.15 25.99
CA ARG A 153 -10.88 1.05 26.57
C ARG A 153 -10.97 0.91 28.09
N GLN A 154 -10.44 1.89 28.84
CA GLN A 154 -10.31 1.89 30.30
C GLN A 154 -11.50 1.18 30.97
N ARG A 155 -11.20 0.03 31.56
CA ARG A 155 -12.09 -0.69 32.46
C ARG A 155 -11.29 -0.94 33.72
N GLY A 156 -11.40 -0.03 34.68
CA GLY A 156 -10.98 -0.34 36.04
C GLY A 156 -11.86 -1.47 36.55
N TRP A 157 -11.27 -2.61 36.87
CA TRP A 157 -11.81 -3.36 38.00
C TRP A 157 -11.69 -2.47 39.23
N GLY A 158 -12.66 -2.52 40.14
CA GLY A 158 -12.52 -1.86 41.44
C GLY A 158 -11.22 -2.31 42.12
N GLN A 159 -10.69 -1.49 43.02
CA GLN A 159 -9.49 -1.83 43.78
C GLN A 159 -9.64 -3.23 44.39
N ARG A 160 -8.64 -4.10 44.19
CA ARG A 160 -8.65 -5.47 44.70
C ARG A 160 -8.79 -5.46 46.23
N ASP A 161 -9.89 -6.03 46.74
CA ASP A 161 -10.09 -6.24 48.16
C ASP A 161 -9.53 -7.60 48.59
N ILE A 162 -8.38 -7.57 49.26
CA ILE A 162 -7.70 -8.77 49.74
C ILE A 162 -8.47 -9.49 50.85
N TYR A 163 -9.30 -8.79 51.63
CA TYR A 163 -10.06 -9.40 52.72
C TYR A 163 -11.24 -10.19 52.17
N SER A 164 -11.98 -9.61 51.23
CA SER A 164 -13.05 -10.33 50.50
C SER A 164 -12.51 -11.51 49.69
N GLU A 165 -11.29 -11.43 49.18
CA GLU A 165 -10.65 -12.56 48.49
C GLU A 165 -10.25 -13.69 49.47
N MET A 166 -9.87 -13.36 50.71
CA MET A 166 -9.42 -14.36 51.69
C MET A 166 -10.55 -14.94 52.56
N LEU A 167 -11.55 -14.14 52.89
CA LEU A 167 -12.52 -14.43 53.96
C LEU A 167 -13.91 -14.80 53.43
N ASP A 168 -14.35 -14.19 52.31
CA ASP A 168 -15.71 -14.41 51.81
C ASP A 168 -15.88 -15.82 51.22
N LYS A 169 -17.12 -16.35 51.26
CA LYS A 169 -17.48 -17.65 50.69
C LYS A 169 -18.79 -17.52 49.87
N PRO A 170 -18.76 -17.61 48.53
CA PRO A 170 -17.57 -17.71 47.68
C PRO A 170 -16.71 -16.44 47.74
N HIS A 171 -15.39 -16.58 47.60
CA HIS A 171 -14.48 -15.44 47.64
C HIS A 171 -14.59 -14.58 46.38
N SER A 172 -14.43 -13.27 46.53
CA SER A 172 -14.48 -12.32 45.42
C SER A 172 -13.07 -12.01 44.93
N CYS A 173 -12.71 -12.43 43.72
CA CYS A 173 -11.37 -12.19 43.15
C CYS A 173 -11.39 -11.88 41.65
N PRO A 174 -10.28 -11.30 41.11
CA PRO A 174 -10.11 -11.03 39.68
C PRO A 174 -10.25 -12.23 38.75
N LEU A 175 -10.12 -13.44 39.29
CA LEU A 175 -10.11 -14.68 38.52
C LEU A 175 -11.49 -15.32 38.35
N THR A 176 -12.51 -14.87 39.09
CA THR A 176 -13.86 -15.45 39.07
C THR A 176 -14.54 -15.27 37.70
N GLN A 177 -14.32 -14.12 37.05
CA GLN A 177 -14.88 -13.79 35.74
C GLN A 177 -13.78 -13.32 34.80
N TYR A 178 -13.83 -13.76 33.55
CA TYR A 178 -12.89 -13.36 32.51
C TYR A 178 -13.58 -13.19 31.17
N ARG A 179 -12.96 -12.45 30.26
CA ARG A 179 -13.51 -12.22 28.92
C ARG A 179 -12.67 -12.92 27.87
N VAL A 180 -13.38 -13.40 26.85
CA VAL A 180 -12.77 -13.89 25.62
C VAL A 180 -13.25 -12.99 24.51
N ASP A 181 -12.34 -12.20 23.96
CA ASP A 181 -12.60 -11.30 22.85
C ASP A 181 -11.82 -11.76 21.61
N PRO A 182 -12.51 -12.25 20.56
CA PRO A 182 -11.85 -12.66 19.33
C PRO A 182 -11.31 -11.47 18.52
N ALA A 183 -11.73 -10.24 18.81
CA ALA A 183 -11.26 -9.03 18.13
C ALA A 183 -9.90 -8.53 18.65
N LEU A 184 -9.29 -9.22 19.62
CA LEU A 184 -8.01 -8.81 20.16
C LEU A 184 -6.89 -9.01 19.14
N PRO A 185 -6.05 -7.97 18.91
CA PRO A 185 -4.98 -8.07 17.94
C PRO A 185 -3.94 -9.13 18.32
N GLU A 186 -3.46 -9.82 17.30
CA GLU A 186 -2.32 -10.71 17.32
C GLU A 186 -1.07 -9.95 16.87
N TYR A 187 -0.01 -10.03 17.67
CA TYR A 187 1.28 -9.45 17.30
C TYR A 187 2.00 -10.36 16.30
N ILE A 188 2.60 -9.77 15.27
CA ILE A 188 3.46 -10.47 14.32
C ILE A 188 4.79 -9.71 14.17
N SER A 189 5.91 -10.43 14.08
CA SER A 189 7.21 -9.82 13.79
C SER A 189 7.32 -9.46 12.30
N ILE A 190 8.24 -8.55 11.94
CA ILE A 190 8.43 -8.17 10.54
C ILE A 190 8.93 -9.37 9.71
N SER A 191 9.85 -10.18 10.24
CA SER A 191 10.34 -11.37 9.53
C SER A 191 9.24 -12.39 9.29
N ASP A 192 8.42 -12.68 10.29
CA ASP A 192 7.34 -13.68 10.19
C ASP A 192 6.25 -13.22 9.21
N LEU A 193 5.96 -11.91 9.21
CA LEU A 193 5.04 -11.30 8.25
C LEU A 193 5.54 -11.50 6.81
N LEU A 194 6.80 -11.15 6.55
CA LEU A 194 7.40 -11.29 5.22
C LEU A 194 7.41 -12.76 4.78
N GLN A 195 7.79 -13.69 5.67
CA GLN A 195 7.80 -15.12 5.38
C GLN A 195 6.38 -15.66 5.08
N ALA A 196 5.37 -15.23 5.84
CA ALA A 196 3.98 -15.61 5.60
C ALA A 196 3.47 -15.12 4.24
N LEU A 197 3.79 -13.88 3.86
CA LEU A 197 3.44 -13.31 2.56
C LEU A 197 4.17 -14.00 1.39
N GLN A 198 5.36 -14.57 1.62
CA GLN A 198 6.14 -15.32 0.63
C GLN A 198 5.59 -16.73 0.34
N SER A 199 5.02 -17.40 1.34
CA SER A 199 4.55 -18.80 1.23
C SER A 199 3.44 -19.05 0.20
N ASN A 200 2.69 -18.00 -0.21
CA ASN A 200 1.51 -18.12 -1.08
C ASN A 200 1.53 -17.13 -2.27
N VAL A 201 2.72 -16.88 -2.83
CA VAL A 201 2.87 -15.87 -3.88
C VAL A 201 2.33 -16.36 -5.23
N TRP A 202 2.51 -17.63 -5.62
CA TRP A 202 2.31 -18.04 -7.02
C TRP A 202 1.19 -19.07 -7.19
N SER A 203 -0.04 -18.59 -7.40
CA SER A 203 -1.18 -19.42 -7.86
C SER A 203 -1.73 -18.87 -9.18
N LEU A 204 -1.14 -19.29 -10.32
CA LEU A 204 -1.39 -18.68 -11.63
C LEU A 204 -2.84 -18.82 -12.11
N LYS A 205 -3.49 -19.95 -11.83
CA LYS A 205 -4.90 -20.19 -12.20
C LYS A 205 -5.86 -19.21 -11.51
N SER A 206 -5.57 -18.81 -10.27
CA SER A 206 -6.39 -17.84 -9.53
C SER A 206 -6.30 -16.41 -10.08
N LEU A 207 -5.29 -16.11 -10.89
CA LEU A 207 -5.07 -14.79 -11.48
C LEU A 207 -5.82 -14.60 -12.81
N LEU A 208 -6.39 -15.66 -13.36
CA LEU A 208 -7.14 -15.63 -14.61
C LEU A 208 -8.64 -15.84 -14.35
N PRO A 209 -9.52 -15.31 -15.22
CA PRO A 209 -10.95 -15.56 -15.13
C PRO A 209 -11.28 -17.07 -15.20
N SER A 210 -12.33 -17.49 -14.51
CA SER A 210 -12.80 -18.88 -14.45
C SER A 210 -13.18 -19.51 -15.80
N LYS A 211 -13.49 -18.68 -16.83
CA LYS A 211 -13.65 -19.09 -18.25
C LYS A 211 -12.35 -18.95 -19.07
N GLY A 212 -11.19 -19.23 -18.46
CA GLY A 212 -9.86 -18.98 -19.05
C GLY A 212 -9.50 -19.78 -20.31
N SER A 213 -10.29 -20.79 -20.69
CA SER A 213 -10.07 -21.63 -21.88
C SER A 213 -10.18 -20.88 -23.22
N GLY A 214 -10.85 -19.72 -23.24
CA GLY A 214 -11.01 -18.89 -24.44
C GLY A 214 -9.92 -17.81 -24.65
N LEU A 215 -8.98 -17.65 -23.72
CA LEU A 215 -7.96 -16.60 -23.79
C LEU A 215 -6.84 -16.94 -24.78
N THR A 216 -6.40 -15.93 -25.53
CA THR A 216 -5.26 -16.06 -26.46
C THR A 216 -3.95 -16.17 -25.69
N ARG A 217 -2.91 -16.76 -26.30
CA ARG A 217 -1.54 -16.73 -25.78
C ARG A 217 -1.11 -15.32 -25.36
N THR A 218 -1.43 -14.31 -26.16
CA THR A 218 -1.11 -12.92 -25.84
C THR A 218 -1.93 -12.38 -24.67
N GLN A 219 -3.22 -12.69 -24.59
CA GLN A 219 -4.07 -12.30 -23.45
C GLN A 219 -3.66 -12.99 -22.14
N ILE A 220 -3.32 -14.28 -22.16
CA ILE A 220 -2.87 -15.04 -20.99
C ILE A 220 -1.58 -14.41 -20.45
N ASN A 221 -0.55 -14.28 -21.29
CA ASN A 221 0.74 -13.77 -20.85
C ASN A 221 0.67 -12.27 -20.49
N SER A 222 -0.17 -11.50 -21.17
CA SER A 222 -0.44 -10.10 -20.80
C SER A 222 -1.16 -9.98 -19.45
N ALA A 223 -2.17 -10.82 -19.18
CA ALA A 223 -2.90 -10.81 -17.91
C ALA A 223 -2.04 -11.30 -16.74
N LEU A 224 -1.14 -12.26 -16.97
CA LEU A 224 -0.23 -12.76 -15.95
C LEU A 224 1.00 -11.86 -15.75
N SER A 225 1.30 -10.97 -16.70
CA SER A 225 2.54 -10.17 -16.71
C SER A 225 2.74 -9.36 -15.42
N TRP A 226 1.64 -8.91 -14.83
CA TRP A 226 1.63 -8.34 -13.50
C TRP A 226 0.32 -8.64 -12.79
N SER A 227 0.41 -8.92 -11.49
CA SER A 227 -0.73 -8.98 -10.59
C SER A 227 -0.37 -8.42 -9.23
N CYS A 228 -1.38 -8.03 -8.46
CA CYS A 228 -1.20 -7.68 -7.05
C CYS A 228 -2.17 -8.45 -6.17
N ARG A 229 -1.76 -8.72 -4.94
CA ARG A 229 -2.62 -9.20 -3.86
C ARG A 229 -2.50 -8.20 -2.72
N THR A 230 -3.64 -7.70 -2.26
CA THR A 230 -3.74 -6.85 -1.09
C THR A 230 -4.44 -7.65 0.02
N LEU A 231 -3.88 -7.62 1.22
CA LEU A 231 -4.48 -8.20 2.42
C LEU A 231 -4.61 -7.11 3.47
N SER A 232 -5.74 -7.09 4.19
CA SER A 232 -5.95 -6.18 5.30
C SER A 232 -5.36 -6.76 6.59
N SER A 233 -4.87 -5.88 7.47
CA SER A 233 -4.51 -6.25 8.85
C SER A 233 -5.73 -6.61 9.69
N ASP A 234 -6.94 -6.14 9.34
CA ASP A 234 -8.18 -6.43 10.06
C ASP A 234 -9.11 -7.32 9.20
N PRO A 235 -9.44 -8.55 9.64
CA PRO A 235 -10.37 -9.44 8.94
C PRO A 235 -11.76 -8.84 8.68
N GLN A 236 -12.18 -7.82 9.44
CA GLN A 236 -13.47 -7.17 9.22
C GLN A 236 -13.47 -6.18 8.06
N THR A 237 -12.29 -5.74 7.60
CA THR A 237 -12.16 -4.71 6.55
C THR A 237 -11.79 -5.30 5.19
N GLY A 238 -11.37 -6.56 5.13
CA GLY A 238 -11.10 -7.28 3.88
C GLY A 238 -10.44 -8.65 4.12
N ASP A 239 -9.92 -9.25 3.05
CA ASP A 239 -9.16 -10.50 3.13
C ASP A 239 -7.94 -10.32 4.03
N SER A 240 -7.83 -11.12 5.10
CA SER A 240 -6.72 -11.05 6.05
C SER A 240 -5.82 -12.27 5.96
N LEU A 241 -4.56 -12.09 6.36
CA LEU A 241 -3.57 -13.17 6.48
C LEU A 241 -3.90 -14.14 7.63
N ARG A 242 -4.51 -13.62 8.70
CA ARG A 242 -4.84 -14.37 9.92
C ARG A 242 -6.30 -14.11 10.32
N PRO A 243 -6.95 -15.02 11.06
CA PRO A 243 -8.35 -14.86 11.47
C PRO A 243 -8.57 -13.77 12.53
N ARG A 244 -7.50 -13.24 13.15
CA ARG A 244 -7.54 -12.12 14.09
C ARG A 244 -6.88 -10.87 13.50
N PRO A 245 -7.24 -9.66 13.97
CA PRO A 245 -6.55 -8.44 13.58
C PRO A 245 -5.05 -8.54 13.88
N LEU A 246 -4.21 -8.01 13.00
CA LEU A 246 -2.77 -8.00 13.16
C LEU A 246 -2.26 -6.67 13.68
N LEU A 247 -1.23 -6.74 14.52
CA LEU A 247 -0.54 -5.60 15.09
C LEU A 247 0.96 -5.70 14.82
N LEU A 248 1.52 -4.60 14.30
CA LEU A 248 2.96 -4.46 14.04
C LEU A 248 3.57 -3.42 14.96
N VAL A 249 4.76 -3.71 15.49
CA VAL A 249 5.54 -2.77 16.29
C VAL A 249 6.93 -2.65 15.68
N GLY A 250 7.37 -1.42 15.47
CA GLY A 250 8.70 -1.14 14.91
C GLY A 250 9.05 0.34 14.95
N VAL A 251 10.29 0.66 14.60
CA VAL A 251 10.79 2.02 14.47
C VAL A 251 10.61 2.48 13.04
N LEU A 252 9.97 3.63 12.84
CA LEU A 252 9.83 4.24 11.53
C LEU A 252 11.13 4.99 11.17
N GLN A 253 11.76 4.63 10.06
CA GLN A 253 13.08 5.13 9.69
C GLN A 253 13.16 5.48 8.20
N LEU A 254 14.15 6.29 7.86
CA LEU A 254 14.56 6.52 6.48
C LEU A 254 15.22 5.24 5.93
N PRO A 255 15.07 4.96 4.63
CA PRO A 255 15.60 3.73 4.03
C PRO A 255 17.12 3.66 4.14
N SER A 256 17.63 2.43 4.32
CA SER A 256 19.05 2.15 4.20
C SER A 256 19.50 2.18 2.73
N GLN A 257 20.78 2.47 2.48
CA GLN A 257 21.35 2.46 1.12
C GLN A 257 21.23 1.10 0.42
N THR A 258 21.20 0.01 1.20
CA THR A 258 21.13 -1.37 0.71
C THR A 258 19.71 -1.85 0.42
N SER A 259 18.68 -1.02 0.65
CA SER A 259 17.30 -1.42 0.42
C SER A 259 16.94 -1.40 -1.06
N GLU A 260 16.21 -2.43 -1.52
CA GLU A 260 15.58 -2.47 -2.84
C GLU A 260 14.67 -1.23 -3.08
N PHE A 261 14.08 -0.67 -2.01
CA PHE A 261 13.27 0.53 -2.05
C PHE A 261 13.95 1.68 -1.29
N SER A 262 15.07 2.16 -1.83
CA SER A 262 15.82 3.30 -1.27
C SER A 262 15.04 4.62 -1.19
N GLN A 263 13.78 4.65 -1.63
CA GLN A 263 12.95 5.84 -1.80
C GLN A 263 11.64 5.83 -0.99
N THR A 264 11.44 4.84 -0.11
CA THR A 264 10.28 4.79 0.78
C THR A 264 10.67 4.64 2.23
N LEU A 265 9.79 5.08 3.13
CA LEU A 265 9.98 4.88 4.56
C LEU A 265 10.01 3.39 4.89
N GLN A 266 10.70 3.04 5.96
CA GLN A 266 10.78 1.67 6.44
C GLN A 266 10.28 1.58 7.87
N LEU A 267 9.49 0.54 8.14
CA LEU A 267 9.25 0.07 9.49
C LEU A 267 10.27 -1.03 9.78
N ARG A 268 11.00 -0.90 10.90
CA ARG A 268 12.08 -1.82 11.28
C ARG A 268 11.92 -2.29 12.71
N ASP A 269 12.11 -3.59 12.93
CA ASP A 269 12.34 -4.19 14.23
C ASP A 269 13.72 -4.88 14.21
N ALA A 270 14.08 -5.65 15.23
CA ALA A 270 15.34 -6.40 15.25
C ALA A 270 15.31 -7.64 14.32
N THR A 271 14.13 -8.08 13.88
CA THR A 271 13.96 -9.25 13.00
C THR A 271 14.12 -8.90 11.52
N GLY A 272 13.74 -7.68 11.13
CA GLY A 272 13.80 -7.24 9.75
C GLY A 272 13.32 -5.82 9.53
N ALA A 273 13.21 -5.45 8.25
CA ALA A 273 12.65 -4.16 7.83
C ALA A 273 11.72 -4.38 6.64
N VAL A 274 10.62 -3.63 6.62
CA VAL A 274 9.64 -3.64 5.53
C VAL A 274 9.39 -2.21 5.04
N CYS A 275 9.23 -2.06 3.74
CA CYS A 275 9.02 -0.76 3.13
C CYS A 275 7.55 -0.34 3.27
N CYS A 276 7.30 0.96 3.39
CA CYS A 276 6.00 1.52 3.72
C CYS A 276 5.66 2.69 2.80
N VAL A 277 4.48 2.64 2.20
CA VAL A 277 3.83 3.79 1.56
C VAL A 277 2.92 4.42 2.59
N VAL A 278 3.22 5.68 2.96
CA VAL A 278 2.60 6.33 4.11
C VAL A 278 1.93 7.63 3.68
N THR A 279 0.64 7.76 4.04
CA THR A 279 -0.14 8.99 3.86
C THR A 279 -0.44 9.65 5.22
N GLU A 280 -0.84 10.92 5.18
CA GLU A 280 -1.23 11.71 6.36
C GLU A 280 -2.49 12.51 6.04
N THR A 281 -3.42 12.66 6.99
CA THR A 281 -4.56 13.55 6.81
C THR A 281 -4.17 15.00 7.07
N SER A 282 -4.44 15.88 6.10
CA SER A 282 -4.20 17.32 6.29
C SER A 282 -5.25 17.89 7.25
N LYS A 283 -4.78 18.62 8.27
CA LYS A 283 -5.65 19.35 9.21
C LYS A 283 -6.24 20.63 8.62
N GLU A 284 -5.58 21.19 7.60
CA GLU A 284 -5.95 22.48 6.98
C GLU A 284 -6.96 22.30 5.84
N ASP A 285 -6.87 21.18 5.09
CA ASP A 285 -7.71 20.91 3.92
C ASP A 285 -8.73 19.79 4.17
N THR A 286 -9.86 20.10 4.83
CA THR A 286 -11.11 19.29 4.82
C THR A 286 -10.97 17.79 5.20
N GLY A 287 -9.88 17.37 5.86
CA GLY A 287 -9.61 15.96 6.18
C GLY A 287 -9.14 15.11 4.99
N ARG A 288 -8.68 15.73 3.89
CA ARG A 288 -8.16 15.01 2.72
C ARG A 288 -6.81 14.35 3.05
N GLN A 289 -6.64 13.10 2.63
CA GLN A 289 -5.33 12.43 2.70
C GLN A 289 -4.35 13.06 1.72
N THR A 290 -3.09 13.17 2.16
CA THR A 290 -1.96 13.68 1.40
C THR A 290 -0.74 12.78 1.60
N ALA A 291 0.30 12.98 0.77
CA ALA A 291 1.57 12.29 0.95
C ALA A 291 2.23 12.73 2.27
N SER A 292 2.80 11.77 3.03
CA SER A 292 3.49 12.10 4.28
C SER A 292 4.68 13.04 4.06
N PHE A 293 4.80 14.03 4.94
CA PHE A 293 5.88 15.03 4.89
C PHE A 293 6.49 15.31 6.28
N ASN A 294 5.87 14.83 7.35
CA ASN A 294 6.28 15.11 8.72
C ASN A 294 7.49 14.25 9.13
N THR A 295 8.66 14.86 9.11
CA THR A 295 9.96 14.25 9.48
C THR A 295 10.07 13.90 10.97
N SER A 296 9.21 14.43 11.84
CA SER A 296 9.28 14.17 13.29
C SER A 296 9.04 12.70 13.64
N TRP A 297 8.33 11.97 12.80
CA TRP A 297 8.06 10.54 12.94
C TRP A 297 9.30 9.66 12.79
N ILE A 298 10.37 10.18 12.17
CA ILE A 298 11.64 9.44 12.03
C ILE A 298 12.20 9.12 13.42
N GLY A 299 12.51 7.85 13.63
CA GLY A 299 13.07 7.33 14.88
C GLY A 299 12.04 7.08 15.98
N CYS A 300 10.74 7.27 15.72
CA CYS A 300 9.70 6.92 16.68
C CYS A 300 9.46 5.41 16.70
N LEU A 301 9.34 4.84 17.91
CA LEU A 301 8.80 3.49 18.08
C LEU A 301 7.28 3.59 18.02
N VAL A 302 6.69 2.93 17.02
CA VAL A 302 5.27 3.01 16.72
C VAL A 302 4.64 1.63 16.70
N CYS A 303 3.36 1.59 17.03
CA CYS A 303 2.48 0.46 16.81
C CYS A 303 1.53 0.80 15.66
N VAL A 304 1.53 -0.01 14.60
CA VAL A 304 0.64 0.13 13.45
C VAL A 304 -0.60 -0.71 13.70
N ARG A 305 -1.77 -0.07 13.85
CA ARG A 305 -3.04 -0.76 14.14
C ARG A 305 -3.78 -1.22 12.90
N GLN A 306 -3.69 -0.44 11.83
CA GLN A 306 -4.41 -0.69 10.58
C GLN A 306 -3.46 -0.45 9.42
N PHE A 307 -3.22 -1.50 8.64
CA PHE A 307 -2.34 -1.46 7.48
C PHE A 307 -2.77 -2.47 6.43
N THR A 308 -2.44 -2.18 5.18
CA THR A 308 -2.62 -3.07 4.04
C THR A 308 -1.27 -3.70 3.69
N MET A 309 -1.23 -5.02 3.62
CA MET A 309 -0.10 -5.79 3.13
C MET A 309 -0.24 -5.96 1.62
N VAL A 310 0.75 -5.51 0.87
CA VAL A 310 0.73 -5.58 -0.59
C VAL A 310 1.80 -6.54 -1.08
N THR A 311 1.39 -7.51 -1.88
CA THR A 311 2.29 -8.36 -2.67
C THR A 311 2.08 -8.10 -4.14
N GLU A 312 3.03 -7.41 -4.78
CA GLU A 312 3.08 -7.25 -6.22
C GLU A 312 3.88 -8.36 -6.86
N ARG A 313 3.43 -8.85 -8.00
CA ARG A 313 4.01 -9.98 -8.73
C ARG A 313 4.24 -9.57 -10.17
N ALA A 314 5.43 -9.78 -10.68
CA ALA A 314 5.75 -9.61 -12.08
C ALA A 314 6.22 -10.95 -12.64
N LEU A 315 5.60 -11.36 -13.75
CA LEU A 315 5.87 -12.62 -14.42
C LEU A 315 6.20 -12.32 -15.88
N GLN A 316 7.34 -12.79 -16.35
CA GLN A 316 7.58 -12.91 -17.79
C GLN A 316 7.38 -14.37 -18.16
N SER A 317 6.36 -14.61 -18.96
CA SER A 317 5.97 -15.95 -19.38
C SER A 317 5.56 -15.97 -20.84
N ASP A 318 5.53 -17.18 -21.38
CA ASP A 318 5.14 -17.46 -22.74
C ASP A 318 4.29 -18.74 -22.82
N PHE A 319 3.25 -18.79 -21.98
CA PHE A 319 2.32 -19.91 -21.96
C PHE A 319 1.53 -20.00 -23.26
N PRO A 320 1.50 -21.16 -23.94
CA PRO A 320 0.73 -21.31 -25.16
C PRO A 320 -0.78 -21.38 -24.89
N SER A 321 -1.20 -22.00 -23.78
CA SER A 321 -2.62 -22.10 -23.41
C SER A 321 -2.82 -22.26 -21.91
N TYR A 322 -4.08 -22.16 -21.46
CA TYR A 322 -4.49 -22.30 -20.06
C TYR A 322 -4.10 -23.64 -19.43
N GLN A 323 -3.94 -24.70 -20.23
CA GLN A 323 -3.56 -26.04 -19.74
C GLN A 323 -2.10 -26.10 -19.25
N HIS A 324 -1.27 -25.17 -19.70
CA HIS A 324 0.17 -25.19 -19.46
C HIS A 324 0.59 -24.34 -18.25
N LEU A 325 -0.38 -23.80 -17.49
CA LEU A 325 -0.10 -22.89 -16.38
C LEU A 325 0.65 -23.54 -15.22
N ASP A 326 0.61 -24.86 -15.10
CA ASP A 326 1.36 -25.60 -14.08
C ASP A 326 2.79 -25.96 -14.53
N GLU A 327 3.17 -25.61 -15.77
CA GLU A 327 4.46 -25.95 -16.36
C GLU A 327 5.44 -24.76 -16.29
N ASP A 328 6.40 -24.85 -15.38
CA ASP A 328 7.40 -23.78 -15.14
C ASP A 328 8.32 -23.51 -16.35
N LYS A 329 8.37 -24.41 -17.34
CA LYS A 329 9.21 -24.28 -18.54
C LYS A 329 8.85 -23.06 -19.41
N PHE A 330 7.62 -22.52 -19.27
CA PHE A 330 7.16 -21.36 -20.02
C PHE A 330 7.45 -20.04 -19.33
N ILE A 331 8.24 -20.04 -18.25
CA ILE A 331 8.46 -18.88 -17.41
C ILE A 331 9.92 -18.50 -17.49
N THR A 332 10.18 -17.30 -17.99
CA THR A 332 11.54 -16.79 -18.15
C THR A 332 11.95 -15.95 -16.95
N PHE A 333 11.02 -15.26 -16.30
CA PHE A 333 11.31 -14.42 -15.14
C PHE A 333 10.14 -14.39 -14.15
N ARG A 334 10.46 -14.49 -12.86
CA ARG A 334 9.52 -14.32 -11.73
C ARG A 334 10.14 -13.36 -10.74
N SER A 335 9.41 -12.32 -10.38
CA SER A 335 9.75 -11.47 -9.24
C SER A 335 8.51 -11.09 -8.46
N TYR A 336 8.68 -10.87 -7.18
CA TYR A 336 7.62 -10.36 -6.33
C TYR A 336 8.18 -9.33 -5.37
N ARG A 337 7.31 -8.45 -4.88
CA ARG A 337 7.64 -7.35 -4.00
C ARG A 337 6.62 -7.27 -2.89
N VAL A 338 7.09 -7.05 -1.67
CA VAL A 338 6.25 -6.93 -0.49
C VAL A 338 6.50 -5.59 0.18
N TYR A 339 5.43 -4.86 0.45
CA TYR A 339 5.46 -3.60 1.20
C TYR A 339 4.13 -3.35 1.90
N LEU A 340 4.11 -2.39 2.83
CA LEU A 340 2.93 -1.99 3.59
C LEU A 340 2.38 -0.66 3.11
N GLN A 341 1.08 -0.46 3.27
CA GLN A 341 0.41 0.83 3.08
C GLN A 341 -0.41 1.17 4.32
N PHE A 342 -0.25 2.37 4.88
CA PHE A 342 -1.06 2.85 5.99
C PHE A 342 -1.05 4.39 6.12
N SER A 343 -2.06 4.95 6.79
CA SER A 343 -2.05 6.35 7.22
C SER A 343 -1.28 6.52 8.53
N LEU A 344 -0.59 7.65 8.72
CA LEU A 344 -0.02 8.05 10.00
C LEU A 344 -1.07 8.12 11.12
N ASP A 345 -2.34 8.35 10.78
CA ASP A 345 -3.45 8.38 11.75
C ASP A 345 -3.70 7.03 12.42
N HIS A 346 -3.23 5.94 11.80
CA HIS A 346 -3.38 4.57 12.32
C HIS A 346 -2.20 4.16 13.21
N LEU A 347 -1.25 5.07 13.44
CA LEU A 347 -0.09 4.83 14.29
C LEU A 347 -0.34 5.26 15.73
N LEU A 348 0.08 4.40 16.67
CA LEU A 348 0.21 4.75 18.07
C LEU A 348 1.68 4.96 18.41
N ILE A 349 2.01 6.12 18.98
CA ILE A 349 3.37 6.43 19.43
C ILE A 349 3.62 5.72 20.78
N LEU A 350 4.51 4.72 20.75
CA LEU A 350 4.91 3.99 21.94
C LEU A 350 6.02 4.73 22.68
N SER A 351 7.09 5.09 21.96
CA SER A 351 8.18 5.95 22.43
C SER A 351 8.48 7.00 21.35
N PRO A 352 8.30 8.31 21.67
CA PRO A 352 8.55 9.38 20.72
C PRO A 352 10.06 9.60 20.54
N SER A 353 10.47 9.96 19.32
CA SER A 353 11.82 10.48 19.06
C SER A 353 11.99 11.89 19.65
N VAL A 354 13.23 12.37 19.77
CA VAL A 354 13.49 13.76 20.20
C VAL A 354 12.79 14.77 19.29
N GLY A 355 12.77 14.52 17.97
CA GLY A 355 12.06 15.34 17.00
C GLY A 355 10.55 15.36 17.26
N MET A 356 9.95 14.20 17.50
CA MET A 356 8.52 14.08 17.84
C MET A 356 8.17 14.77 19.15
N VAL A 357 9.00 14.64 20.20
CA VAL A 357 8.77 15.36 21.47
C VAL A 357 8.75 16.87 21.24
N THR A 358 9.68 17.41 20.45
CA THR A 358 9.69 18.85 20.12
C THR A 358 8.46 19.27 19.32
N HIS A 359 8.01 18.42 18.39
CA HIS A 359 6.82 18.68 17.58
C HIS A 359 5.54 18.67 18.43
N LEU A 360 5.34 17.65 19.28
CA LEU A 360 4.16 17.53 20.15
C LEU A 360 4.05 18.67 21.17
N ARG A 361 5.17 19.07 21.79
CA ARG A 361 5.19 20.23 22.71
C ARG A 361 4.76 21.53 22.04
N SER A 362 4.96 21.66 20.73
CA SER A 362 4.58 22.85 19.97
C SER A 362 3.16 22.82 19.39
N THR A 363 2.58 21.63 19.24
CA THR A 363 1.20 21.43 18.75
C THR A 363 0.17 21.37 19.88
N GLY A 364 0.60 21.13 21.14
CA GLY A 364 -0.23 21.32 22.32
C GLY A 364 -0.32 22.79 22.74
N GLY A 365 -1.55 23.34 22.83
CA GLY A 365 -1.83 24.60 23.54
C GLY A 365 -1.57 24.49 25.05
N PRO A 366 -1.60 25.61 25.81
CA PRO A 366 -0.83 25.80 27.03
C PRO A 366 -1.19 24.81 28.14
N PRO A 367 -0.24 24.42 29.01
CA PRO A 367 -0.57 23.77 30.26
C PRO A 367 -1.30 24.79 31.15
N GLY A 368 -2.58 24.57 31.41
CA GLY A 368 -3.22 25.15 32.58
C GLY A 368 -2.58 24.53 33.82
N GLY A 369 -1.85 25.35 34.59
CA GLY A 369 -1.30 24.98 35.90
C GLY A 369 0.18 25.32 36.04
N ASP A 370 0.45 26.48 36.67
CA ASP A 370 1.70 26.98 37.25
C ASP A 370 2.94 27.12 36.33
N ALA A 371 3.04 28.30 35.74
CA ALA A 371 4.29 28.90 35.29
C ALA A 371 5.07 29.41 36.51
N GLY A 372 6.13 28.69 36.88
CA GLY A 372 7.29 29.29 37.54
C GLY A 372 8.30 29.69 36.46
N GLU A 373 8.49 30.99 36.27
CA GLU A 373 9.61 31.54 35.50
C GLU A 373 10.93 30.98 36.03
N GLN A 374 11.79 30.48 35.13
CA GLN A 374 13.20 30.30 35.44
C GLN A 374 14.04 30.86 34.31
N THR A 375 14.48 32.08 34.56
CA THR A 375 15.61 32.80 33.97
C THR A 375 16.89 31.99 34.15
N GLU A 376 17.77 32.06 33.15
CA GLU A 376 19.15 31.55 33.20
C GLU A 376 19.93 32.28 34.30
N GLU A 377 20.50 31.54 35.27
CA GLU A 377 21.67 32.00 36.04
C GLU A 377 22.34 30.85 36.82
N GLU A 378 23.52 31.17 37.34
CA GLU A 378 24.74 30.38 37.42
C GLU A 378 24.84 29.29 38.51
N THR A 379 25.87 28.46 38.31
CA THR A 379 26.47 27.46 39.19
C THR A 379 26.44 27.75 40.69
N THR A 380 26.11 26.75 41.52
CA THR A 380 26.88 26.36 42.71
C THR A 380 26.48 24.96 43.23
N ASP A 381 27.50 24.18 43.61
CA ASP A 381 27.41 22.87 44.24
C ASP A 381 26.62 22.85 45.57
N LYS A 382 25.78 21.83 45.81
CA LYS A 382 25.58 21.20 47.14
C LYS A 382 24.75 19.89 47.11
N LYS A 383 25.43 18.80 47.50
CA LYS A 383 25.02 17.56 48.21
C LYS A 383 23.53 17.18 48.37
N ARG A 384 23.15 16.11 47.64
CA ARG A 384 22.50 14.84 48.03
C ARG A 384 21.48 14.79 49.19
N ARG A 385 20.23 14.40 48.87
CA ARG A 385 19.40 13.41 49.61
C ARG A 385 18.46 12.70 48.63
N GLU A 386 18.48 11.37 48.69
CA GLU A 386 17.70 10.43 47.86
C GLU A 386 16.38 10.10 48.56
N ASP A 387 15.25 10.24 47.85
CA ASP A 387 13.96 9.58 48.14
C ASP A 387 13.40 9.01 46.82
N PRO A 388 12.87 7.77 46.78
CA PRO A 388 12.48 7.11 45.53
C PRO A 388 10.96 7.21 45.30
N ASN A 389 10.54 7.92 44.26
CA ASN A 389 9.17 7.85 43.73
C ASN A 389 9.24 7.85 42.19
N PRO A 390 8.91 6.75 41.48
CA PRO A 390 8.96 6.71 40.02
C PRO A 390 7.55 6.83 39.43
N SER A 391 7.11 8.05 39.15
CA SER A 391 5.99 8.28 38.24
C SER A 391 6.41 9.25 37.13
N SER A 392 6.21 8.82 35.89
CA SER A 392 6.49 9.53 34.62
C SER A 392 7.96 9.61 34.14
N SER A 393 8.56 8.46 33.82
CA SER A 393 9.78 8.43 32.98
C SER A 393 9.43 8.23 31.51
N SER A 394 9.46 9.31 30.71
CA SER A 394 9.45 9.21 29.25
C SER A 394 10.79 8.62 28.79
N VAL A 395 10.81 7.33 28.47
CA VAL A 395 12.00 6.66 27.93
C VAL A 395 12.22 7.13 26.49
N THR A 396 13.09 8.12 26.30
CA THR A 396 13.63 8.51 25.00
C THR A 396 14.69 7.53 24.55
N MET A 397 14.53 7.00 23.34
CA MET A 397 15.50 6.12 22.68
C MET A 397 16.74 6.93 22.27
N ALA A 398 17.85 6.73 22.99
CA ALA A 398 19.17 7.15 22.56
C ALA A 398 19.81 6.03 21.75
N THR A 399 19.82 6.15 20.42
CA THR A 399 20.69 5.35 19.56
C THR A 399 22.00 6.11 19.35
N GLY A 400 22.94 5.89 20.28
CA GLY A 400 24.31 6.41 20.22
C GLY A 400 24.99 6.34 21.60
N PRO A 401 26.33 6.24 21.69
CA PRO A 401 27.03 6.19 22.97
C PRO A 401 26.72 7.46 23.77
N GLU A 402 26.34 7.30 25.03
CA GLU A 402 26.27 8.40 26.00
C GLU A 402 27.68 8.99 26.16
N GLY A 403 27.92 10.10 25.48
CA GLY A 403 29.21 10.78 25.41
C GLY A 403 29.33 11.64 24.17
N GLY A 404 28.45 12.63 23.99
CA GLY A 404 28.48 13.54 22.84
C GLY A 404 28.28 14.98 23.28
N ALA A 405 29.36 15.75 23.32
CA ALA A 405 29.35 17.19 23.50
C ALA A 405 28.31 17.86 22.58
N SER A 406 27.67 18.93 23.06
CA SER A 406 26.71 19.72 22.27
C SER A 406 27.36 20.18 20.97
N GLN A 407 27.01 19.55 19.84
CA GLN A 407 27.61 19.90 18.56
C GLN A 407 26.86 21.10 17.96
N PRO A 408 27.57 22.19 17.64
CA PRO A 408 26.94 23.34 17.01
C PRO A 408 26.48 23.01 15.59
N CYS A 409 25.48 23.74 15.11
CA CYS A 409 24.98 23.58 13.74
C CYS A 409 24.51 24.92 13.17
N VAL A 410 24.49 25.02 11.85
CA VAL A 410 23.87 26.13 11.12
C VAL A 410 22.61 25.63 10.42
N THR A 411 21.60 26.50 10.32
CA THR A 411 20.31 26.16 9.72
C THR A 411 19.83 27.24 8.79
N VAL A 412 19.04 26.83 7.80
CA VAL A 412 18.30 27.74 6.94
C VAL A 412 16.89 27.19 6.72
N VAL A 413 15.90 28.08 6.65
CA VAL A 413 14.52 27.69 6.34
C VAL A 413 14.32 27.71 4.84
N ILE A 414 13.70 26.67 4.31
CA ILE A 414 13.40 26.52 2.89
C ILE A 414 11.93 26.16 2.69
N ARG A 415 11.31 26.72 1.65
CA ARG A 415 10.01 26.28 1.13
C ARG A 415 10.25 25.48 -0.14
N VAL A 416 9.79 24.23 -0.20
CA VAL A 416 9.94 23.42 -1.40
C VAL A 416 8.90 23.85 -2.44
N GLU A 417 9.35 24.27 -3.62
CA GLU A 417 8.46 24.68 -4.71
C GLU A 417 8.22 23.55 -5.71
N GLN A 418 9.27 22.80 -6.04
CA GLN A 418 9.20 21.71 -7.01
C GLN A 418 10.15 20.59 -6.61
N LYS A 419 9.69 19.34 -6.78
CA LYS A 419 10.46 18.12 -6.54
C LYS A 419 10.55 17.32 -7.84
N GLU A 420 11.77 17.02 -8.28
CA GLU A 420 12.00 16.10 -9.40
C GLU A 420 11.89 14.64 -8.96
N GLY A 421 11.66 13.75 -9.94
CA GLY A 421 11.78 12.31 -9.74
C GLY A 421 13.19 11.85 -9.39
N VAL A 422 13.25 10.68 -8.76
CA VAL A 422 14.52 9.99 -8.52
C VAL A 422 14.92 9.23 -9.77
N ALA A 423 16.14 9.48 -10.25
CA ALA A 423 16.69 8.78 -11.40
C ALA A 423 18.18 8.49 -11.22
N TRP A 424 18.66 7.49 -11.94
CA TRP A 424 20.09 7.24 -12.08
C TRP A 424 20.67 8.28 -13.04
N LYS A 425 21.51 9.19 -12.55
CA LYS A 425 22.20 10.19 -13.37
C LYS A 425 23.71 9.90 -13.37
N ASN A 426 24.38 10.27 -14.46
CA ASN A 426 25.83 10.22 -14.55
C ASN A 426 26.41 11.33 -13.67
N THR A 427 27.29 10.99 -12.74
CA THR A 427 28.03 12.00 -11.96
C THR A 427 29.29 12.43 -12.72
N GLY A 428 29.53 13.74 -12.75
CA GLY A 428 30.75 14.31 -13.32
C GLY A 428 31.97 13.97 -12.46
N LYS A 429 33.16 14.08 -13.07
CA LYS A 429 34.45 13.85 -12.42
C LYS A 429 34.71 14.98 -11.41
N GLU A 430 34.37 14.79 -10.14
CA GLU A 430 34.93 15.64 -9.07
C GLU A 430 36.46 15.45 -9.04
N LEU A 431 37.19 16.51 -8.69
CA LEU A 431 38.66 16.64 -8.73
C LEU A 431 39.45 15.63 -7.86
N THR A 432 38.79 14.63 -7.28
CA THR A 432 39.42 13.54 -6.53
C THR A 432 39.06 12.21 -7.16
N GLU A 433 40.06 11.37 -7.42
CA GLU A 433 40.04 10.11 -8.18
C GLU A 433 39.12 9.00 -7.61
N LYS A 434 37.81 9.24 -7.53
CA LYS A 434 36.81 8.19 -7.23
C LYS A 434 35.79 8.08 -8.37
N LYS A 435 35.85 6.90 -8.99
CA LYS A 435 34.94 6.25 -9.96
C LYS A 435 33.82 7.12 -10.56
N VAL A 436 33.96 7.39 -11.86
CA VAL A 436 32.83 7.67 -12.77
C VAL A 436 31.81 6.53 -12.64
N GLY A 437 30.55 6.85 -12.34
CA GLY A 437 29.49 5.85 -12.18
C GLY A 437 28.08 6.45 -12.14
N LEU A 438 27.08 5.62 -12.41
CA LEU A 438 25.67 5.99 -12.25
C LEU A 438 25.36 6.11 -10.75
N GLN A 439 24.85 7.27 -10.32
CA GLN A 439 24.40 7.47 -8.95
C GLN A 439 22.92 7.87 -8.93
N LEU A 440 22.21 7.33 -7.95
CA LEU A 440 20.83 7.69 -7.70
C LEU A 440 20.76 9.11 -7.15
N CYS A 441 19.97 9.96 -7.78
CA CYS A 441 19.82 11.34 -7.34
C CYS A 441 18.45 11.93 -7.71
N PHE A 442 18.09 12.98 -7.00
CA PHE A 442 16.95 13.84 -7.31
C PHE A 442 17.29 15.27 -6.91
N SER A 443 16.57 16.22 -7.50
CA SER A 443 16.76 17.64 -7.23
C SER A 443 15.47 18.26 -6.72
N VAL A 444 15.61 19.26 -5.86
CA VAL A 444 14.50 20.03 -5.30
C VAL A 444 14.77 21.50 -5.54
N ARG A 445 13.82 22.19 -6.17
CA ARG A 445 13.82 23.65 -6.25
C ARG A 445 13.14 24.18 -5.00
N ALA A 446 13.85 25.02 -4.26
CA ALA A 446 13.35 25.59 -3.02
C ALA A 446 13.62 27.10 -2.94
N ALA A 447 12.70 27.83 -2.31
CA ALA A 447 12.88 29.22 -1.95
C ALA A 447 13.55 29.30 -0.57
N VAL A 448 14.60 30.09 -0.44
CA VAL A 448 15.29 30.33 0.84
C VAL A 448 14.58 31.43 1.61
N ILE A 449 14.18 31.11 2.83
CA ILE A 449 13.46 32.02 3.74
C ILE A 449 14.43 32.51 4.82
N GLY A 450 14.56 33.82 4.93
CA GLY A 450 15.36 34.44 6.00
C GLY A 450 16.88 34.23 5.90
N PRO A 451 17.61 34.50 6.98
CA PRO A 451 19.06 34.30 7.07
C PRO A 451 19.45 32.87 7.48
N VAL A 452 20.72 32.53 7.26
CA VAL A 452 21.33 31.35 7.90
C VAL A 452 21.54 31.65 9.38
N VAL A 453 21.09 30.76 10.25
CA VAL A 453 21.12 30.92 11.71
C VAL A 453 22.04 29.89 12.35
N SER A 454 22.89 30.33 13.27
CA SER A 454 23.81 29.48 14.03
C SER A 454 23.20 29.06 15.37
N TRP A 455 23.41 27.80 15.74
CA TRP A 455 22.87 27.20 16.96
C TRP A 455 23.96 26.46 17.74
N GLY A 456 23.89 26.54 19.06
CA GLY A 456 24.70 25.67 19.94
C GLY A 456 24.22 24.22 19.96
N ARG A 457 22.96 23.96 19.56
CA ARG A 457 22.34 22.63 19.47
C ARG A 457 21.27 22.62 18.39
N ASP A 458 21.17 21.50 17.67
CA ASP A 458 20.13 21.26 16.65
C ASP A 458 18.71 21.55 17.21
N PRO A 459 17.98 22.54 16.64
CA PRO A 459 16.65 22.91 17.10
C PRO A 459 15.57 21.88 16.77
N LYS A 460 15.89 20.82 16.00
CA LYS A 460 14.95 19.75 15.61
C LYS A 460 13.67 20.31 14.97
N ASN A 461 12.52 19.76 15.30
CA ASN A 461 11.20 20.16 14.79
C ASN A 461 10.57 21.30 15.62
N LYS A 462 11.35 22.11 16.35
CA LYS A 462 10.82 23.32 17.01
C LYS A 462 10.19 24.26 15.97
N PRO A 463 9.15 25.03 16.34
CA PRO A 463 8.58 26.06 15.48
C PRO A 463 9.64 27.03 14.94
N MET A 464 9.29 27.72 13.86
CA MET A 464 10.10 28.81 13.35
C MET A 464 10.28 29.88 14.43
N MET A 465 11.49 30.42 14.58
CA MET A 465 11.79 31.54 15.51
C MET A 465 12.00 32.84 14.75
N GLU A 466 11.81 33.99 15.42
CA GLU A 466 11.93 35.33 14.80
C GLU A 466 13.28 35.56 14.11
N ARG A 467 14.39 35.04 14.67
CA ARG A 467 15.72 35.10 14.04
C ARG A 467 15.85 34.33 12.71
N GLU A 468 14.94 33.40 12.44
CA GLU A 468 14.86 32.67 11.16
C GLU A 468 13.92 33.38 10.18
N VAL A 469 13.15 34.37 10.63
CA VAL A 469 12.22 35.13 9.78
C VAL A 469 12.98 36.18 8.99
N GLY A 470 12.63 36.30 7.72
CA GLY A 470 13.11 37.33 6.83
C GLY A 470 12.48 37.18 5.46
N PRO A 471 12.69 38.15 4.56
CA PRO A 471 12.11 38.11 3.23
C PRO A 471 12.58 36.86 2.47
N GLU A 472 11.73 36.37 1.57
CA GLU A 472 12.12 35.38 0.57
C GLU A 472 13.27 35.95 -0.26
N LYS A 473 14.41 35.24 -0.31
CA LYS A 473 15.62 35.71 -0.98
C LYS A 473 15.73 35.15 -2.39
N GLU A 474 16.54 34.10 -2.53
CA GLU A 474 16.92 33.48 -3.80
C GLU A 474 16.38 32.06 -3.89
N LYS A 475 16.15 31.61 -5.12
CA LYS A 475 15.83 30.21 -5.42
C LYS A 475 17.12 29.40 -5.46
N VAL A 476 17.09 28.25 -4.80
CA VAL A 476 18.21 27.30 -4.74
C VAL A 476 17.74 25.94 -5.23
N ILE A 477 18.61 25.27 -5.99
CA ILE A 477 18.43 23.86 -6.38
C ILE A 477 19.24 23.01 -5.41
N LEU A 478 18.54 22.25 -4.56
CA LEU A 478 19.13 21.26 -3.67
C LEU A 478 19.31 19.94 -4.41
N VAL A 479 20.54 19.45 -4.50
CA VAL A 479 20.87 18.19 -5.16
C VAL A 479 21.13 17.12 -4.11
N PHE A 480 20.34 16.05 -4.15
CA PHE A 480 20.45 14.90 -3.26
C PHE A 480 21.00 13.72 -4.06
N SER A 481 22.20 13.25 -3.73
CA SER A 481 22.82 12.09 -4.38
C SER A 481 23.22 11.00 -3.39
N GLY A 482 23.20 9.75 -3.85
CA GLY A 482 23.59 8.59 -3.05
C GLY A 482 22.77 8.46 -1.77
N VAL A 483 23.43 8.47 -0.61
CA VAL A 483 22.79 8.33 0.71
C VAL A 483 21.71 9.39 0.96
N CYS A 484 21.90 10.58 0.41
CA CYS A 484 20.99 11.71 0.58
C CYS A 484 19.66 11.48 -0.16
N SER A 485 19.59 10.54 -1.11
CA SER A 485 18.34 10.21 -1.81
C SER A 485 17.24 9.76 -0.85
N ARG A 486 17.61 9.21 0.32
CA ARG A 486 16.67 8.71 1.35
C ARG A 486 15.65 9.74 1.84
N TRP A 487 15.87 11.04 1.59
CA TRP A 487 14.96 12.13 1.97
C TRP A 487 13.78 12.31 0.99
N PHE A 488 13.84 11.68 -0.19
CA PHE A 488 12.79 11.77 -1.22
C PHE A 488 11.35 11.54 -0.76
N PRO A 489 11.02 10.52 0.07
CA PRO A 489 9.62 10.25 0.44
C PRO A 489 8.97 11.35 1.29
N LEU A 490 9.76 12.16 2.01
CA LEU A 490 9.25 13.14 2.97
C LEU A 490 9.28 14.58 2.47
N LEU A 491 10.00 14.86 1.39
CA LEU A 491 10.02 16.19 0.78
C LEU A 491 8.78 16.34 -0.12
N GLN A 492 7.91 17.30 0.17
CA GLN A 492 6.72 17.58 -0.62
C GLN A 492 6.69 19.07 -1.02
N PRO A 493 6.25 19.40 -2.25
CA PRO A 493 5.99 20.77 -2.66
C PRO A 493 4.99 21.49 -1.73
N GLY A 494 5.20 22.78 -1.51
CA GLY A 494 4.40 23.62 -0.61
C GLY A 494 4.83 23.57 0.86
N THR A 495 5.64 22.59 1.25
CA THR A 495 6.03 22.38 2.65
C THR A 495 7.31 23.13 3.01
N PHE A 496 7.37 23.60 4.26
CA PHE A 496 8.53 24.28 4.85
C PHE A 496 9.41 23.31 5.64
N TYR A 497 10.71 23.39 5.41
CA TYR A 497 11.71 22.59 6.09
C TYR A 497 12.82 23.48 6.63
N ARG A 498 13.36 23.08 7.78
CA ARG A 498 14.62 23.56 8.32
C ARG A 498 15.72 22.61 7.84
N LEU A 499 16.59 23.11 6.97
CA LEU A 499 17.81 22.41 6.54
C LEU A 499 18.89 22.67 7.58
N VAL A 500 19.47 21.61 8.14
CA VAL A 500 20.46 21.66 9.23
C VAL A 500 21.78 21.07 8.75
N ALA A 501 22.83 21.88 8.72
CA ALA A 501 24.20 21.42 8.57
C ALA A 501 24.80 21.19 9.96
N ALA A 502 24.99 19.92 10.32
CA ALA A 502 25.53 19.54 11.61
C ALA A 502 27.04 19.82 11.70
N ASN A 503 27.55 19.97 12.93
CA ASN A 503 28.98 20.02 13.24
C ASN A 503 29.73 21.19 12.58
N THR A 504 29.06 22.31 12.36
CA THR A 504 29.67 23.52 11.78
C THR A 504 28.97 24.78 12.31
N GLN A 505 29.73 25.87 12.40
CA GLN A 505 29.20 27.23 12.61
C GLN A 505 29.41 28.12 11.38
N ASP A 506 29.99 27.57 10.31
CA ASP A 506 30.27 28.30 9.08
C ASP A 506 28.98 28.44 8.24
N PRO A 507 28.43 29.66 8.08
CA PRO A 507 27.21 29.88 7.31
C PRO A 507 27.42 29.69 5.80
N SER A 508 28.66 29.74 5.30
CA SER A 508 28.97 29.59 3.88
C SER A 508 28.60 28.21 3.33
N VAL A 509 28.55 27.20 4.20
CA VAL A 509 28.20 25.82 3.90
C VAL A 509 26.78 25.67 3.33
N LEU A 510 25.87 26.59 3.67
CA LEU A 510 24.49 26.63 3.17
C LEU A 510 24.28 27.66 2.04
N THR A 511 25.37 28.20 1.50
CA THR A 511 25.33 29.13 0.37
C THR A 511 25.56 28.36 -0.93
N GLY A 512 24.63 28.46 -1.89
CA GLY A 512 24.72 27.73 -3.15
C GLY A 512 25.86 28.24 -4.05
N CYS A 513 26.52 27.32 -4.75
CA CYS A 513 27.51 27.66 -5.77
C CYS A 513 26.81 28.14 -7.05
N ARG A 514 27.21 29.32 -7.54
CA ARG A 514 26.87 29.79 -8.90
C ARG A 514 27.96 29.35 -9.86
N VAL A 515 27.57 28.80 -11.01
CA VAL A 515 28.54 28.46 -12.06
C VAL A 515 28.91 29.74 -12.79
N SER A 516 30.14 30.23 -12.61
CA SER A 516 30.68 31.29 -13.46
C SER A 516 30.92 30.73 -14.87
N GLY A 517 30.12 31.14 -15.85
CA GLY A 517 30.31 30.73 -17.24
C GLY A 517 31.69 31.15 -17.75
N ARG A 518 32.45 30.20 -18.33
CA ARG A 518 33.79 30.45 -18.92
C ARG A 518 33.78 31.33 -20.18
N SER A 519 32.67 31.99 -20.51
CA SER A 519 32.50 32.69 -21.78
C SER A 519 31.44 33.78 -21.66
N GLY A 520 31.75 34.90 -20.99
CA GLY A 520 31.13 36.24 -21.15
C GLY A 520 29.59 36.38 -21.18
N VAL A 521 28.83 35.32 -20.91
CA VAL A 521 27.38 35.24 -20.93
C VAL A 521 26.97 34.91 -19.49
N GLU A 522 26.38 35.89 -18.82
CA GLU A 522 25.72 35.68 -17.53
C GLU A 522 24.49 34.79 -17.74
N LEU A 523 24.69 33.48 -17.67
CA LEU A 523 23.59 32.54 -17.51
C LEU A 523 23.02 32.77 -16.10
N HIS A 524 21.83 33.37 -16.01
CA HIS A 524 21.01 33.42 -14.79
C HIS A 524 20.63 32.00 -14.37
N THR A 525 21.59 31.26 -13.82
CA THR A 525 21.42 29.90 -13.30
C THR A 525 21.15 30.01 -11.81
N GLU A 526 20.08 29.36 -11.36
CA GLU A 526 19.74 29.25 -9.95
C GLU A 526 20.93 28.66 -9.18
N ALA A 527 21.17 29.16 -7.96
CA ALA A 527 22.28 28.67 -7.16
C ALA A 527 22.08 27.17 -6.86
N THR A 528 23.13 26.37 -6.98
CA THR A 528 23.06 24.92 -6.75
C THR A 528 23.75 24.55 -5.44
N LEU A 529 23.12 23.70 -4.63
CA LEU A 529 23.65 23.27 -3.34
C LEU A 529 23.60 21.75 -3.23
N GLN A 530 24.78 21.12 -3.08
CA GLN A 530 24.91 19.68 -2.89
C GLN A 530 24.65 19.32 -1.43
N VAL A 531 23.62 18.50 -1.17
CA VAL A 531 23.26 18.08 0.19
C VAL A 531 24.22 17.00 0.68
N ARG A 532 24.80 17.22 1.86
CA ARG A 532 25.78 16.30 2.48
C ARG A 532 25.09 15.25 3.37
N SER A 533 25.73 14.10 3.56
CA SER A 533 25.15 12.94 4.26
C SER A 533 24.92 13.16 5.77
N ASP A 534 25.67 14.08 6.37
CA ASP A 534 25.57 14.51 7.76
C ASP A 534 24.45 15.54 8.00
N TRP A 535 23.89 16.14 6.95
CA TRP A 535 22.81 17.12 7.06
C TRP A 535 21.46 16.48 7.39
N ARG A 536 20.56 17.28 7.97
CA ARG A 536 19.22 16.86 8.39
C ARG A 536 18.17 17.85 7.89
N LEU A 537 16.96 17.34 7.69
CA LEU A 537 15.79 18.14 7.32
C LEU A 537 14.72 17.93 8.38
N HIS A 538 14.23 19.02 8.97
CA HIS A 538 13.14 19.00 9.94
C HIS A 538 11.96 19.79 9.42
N THR A 539 10.76 19.22 9.50
CA THR A 539 9.52 19.83 9.01
C THR A 539 9.09 20.93 9.97
N LEU A 540 8.68 22.08 9.42
CA LEU A 540 8.09 23.18 10.17
C LEU A 540 6.58 23.20 9.93
N THR A 541 5.81 22.86 10.96
CA THR A 541 4.33 22.80 10.90
C THR A 541 3.66 24.07 11.41
N ARG A 542 4.42 24.97 12.06
CA ARG A 542 3.93 26.26 12.53
C ARG A 542 4.92 27.35 12.14
N LEU A 543 4.48 28.25 11.27
CA LEU A 543 5.23 29.41 10.82
C LEU A 543 4.86 30.63 11.67
N LEU A 544 5.84 31.45 12.00
CA LEU A 544 5.61 32.82 12.47
C LEU A 544 5.29 33.64 11.21
N GLN A 545 4.08 34.17 11.13
CA GLN A 545 3.50 34.71 9.89
C GLN A 545 4.28 35.90 9.31
N ASP A 546 4.50 35.87 8.00
CA ASP A 546 4.55 37.05 7.13
C ASP A 546 3.66 36.74 5.90
N PRO A 547 2.59 37.52 5.62
CA PRO A 547 1.64 37.25 4.52
C PRO A 547 2.25 37.27 3.11
N THR A 548 3.49 37.75 2.94
CA THR A 548 4.20 37.75 1.65
C THR A 548 4.80 36.39 1.28
N CYS A 549 5.16 35.56 2.27
CA CYS A 549 5.82 34.27 2.05
C CYS A 549 4.88 33.11 1.64
N THR A 550 3.58 33.39 1.47
CA THR A 550 2.55 32.39 1.13
C THR A 550 2.00 32.56 -0.28
N GLN A 551 2.42 33.60 -1.03
CA GLN A 551 1.73 34.03 -2.26
C GLN A 551 2.20 33.36 -3.57
N VAL A 552 3.15 32.42 -3.53
CA VAL A 552 3.53 31.68 -4.74
C VAL A 552 2.63 30.45 -4.86
N GLU A 553 1.64 30.53 -5.74
CA GLU A 553 0.79 29.39 -6.07
C GLU A 553 1.66 28.24 -6.63
N PRO A 554 1.58 27.03 -6.05
CA PRO A 554 2.22 25.86 -6.65
C PRO A 554 1.68 25.64 -8.07
N PRO A 555 2.43 24.98 -8.97
CA PRO A 555 1.95 24.71 -10.32
C PRO A 555 0.58 24.04 -10.25
N PRO A 556 -0.40 24.50 -11.05
CA PRO A 556 -1.79 24.06 -10.92
C PRO A 556 -1.88 22.54 -11.08
N VAL A 557 -2.37 21.88 -10.05
CA VAL A 557 -2.65 20.45 -10.09
C VAL A 557 -3.95 20.24 -10.86
N LEU A 558 -3.84 19.64 -12.04
CA LEU A 558 -4.95 19.44 -12.95
C LEU A 558 -5.67 18.10 -12.66
N SER A 559 -6.99 18.08 -12.84
CA SER A 559 -7.76 16.84 -12.96
C SER A 559 -7.46 16.14 -14.30
N VAL A 560 -7.87 14.88 -14.42
CA VAL A 560 -7.76 14.15 -15.70
C VAL A 560 -8.47 14.89 -16.82
N SER A 561 -9.70 15.35 -16.60
CA SER A 561 -10.47 16.15 -17.56
C SER A 561 -9.76 17.42 -18.00
N GLN A 562 -9.20 18.17 -17.05
CA GLN A 562 -8.44 19.38 -17.37
C GLN A 562 -7.19 19.09 -18.20
N VAL A 563 -6.49 17.98 -17.97
CA VAL A 563 -5.33 17.58 -18.79
C VAL A 563 -5.71 17.25 -20.22
N LEU A 564 -6.87 16.64 -20.45
CA LEU A 564 -7.34 16.33 -21.80
C LEU A 564 -7.54 17.62 -22.63
N ASP A 565 -8.00 18.69 -21.99
CA ASP A 565 -8.28 19.97 -22.65
C ASP A 565 -7.12 21.00 -22.57
N CYS A 566 -6.12 20.74 -21.73
CA CYS A 566 -4.95 21.61 -21.58
C CYS A 566 -4.06 21.66 -22.83
N SER A 567 -3.45 22.82 -23.09
CA SER A 567 -2.44 23.02 -24.15
C SER A 567 -0.99 22.83 -23.68
N SER A 568 -0.74 22.76 -22.37
CA SER A 568 0.61 22.66 -21.81
C SER A 568 1.25 21.29 -22.09
N GLU A 569 2.54 21.29 -22.43
CA GLU A 569 3.30 20.06 -22.68
C GLU A 569 3.71 19.34 -21.40
N LEU A 570 4.06 20.08 -20.35
CA LEU A 570 4.36 19.54 -19.03
C LEU A 570 3.20 19.87 -18.08
N VAL A 571 2.64 18.83 -17.45
CA VAL A 571 1.48 18.96 -16.58
C VAL A 571 1.69 18.26 -15.24
N CYS A 572 1.00 18.74 -14.22
CA CYS A 572 0.84 18.06 -12.94
C CYS A 572 -0.58 17.52 -12.88
N VAL A 573 -0.75 16.20 -12.76
CA VAL A 573 -2.07 15.55 -12.80
C VAL A 573 -2.32 14.74 -11.55
N GLN A 574 -3.51 14.90 -10.97
CA GLN A 574 -4.00 14.06 -9.88
C GLN A 574 -5.18 13.21 -10.34
N GLY A 575 -5.15 11.92 -10.01
CA GLY A 575 -6.24 11.00 -10.36
C GLY A 575 -6.17 9.67 -9.64
N LEU A 576 -7.31 8.97 -9.63
CA LEU A 576 -7.46 7.62 -9.11
C LEU A 576 -6.89 6.62 -10.11
N VAL A 577 -6.06 5.68 -9.67
CA VAL A 577 -5.60 4.58 -10.54
C VAL A 577 -6.73 3.58 -10.69
N CYS A 578 -7.19 3.39 -11.92
CA CYS A 578 -8.26 2.46 -12.28
C CYS A 578 -7.69 1.11 -12.77
N GLU A 579 -6.55 1.15 -13.45
CA GLU A 579 -5.93 -0.04 -14.04
C GLU A 579 -4.41 0.15 -14.08
N ARG A 580 -3.67 -0.94 -13.91
CA ARG A 580 -2.22 -1.00 -14.10
C ARG A 580 -1.88 -2.22 -14.96
N VAL A 581 -1.10 -1.98 -16.01
CA VAL A 581 -0.68 -3.02 -16.97
C VAL A 581 0.83 -2.95 -17.18
N ALA A 582 1.50 -4.11 -17.21
CA ALA A 582 2.91 -4.16 -17.57
C ALA A 582 3.08 -4.07 -19.10
N VAL A 583 4.10 -3.34 -19.52
CA VAL A 583 4.42 -3.08 -20.94
C VAL A 583 5.79 -3.66 -21.23
N SER A 584 5.83 -4.71 -22.05
CA SER A 584 7.08 -5.29 -22.55
C SER A 584 7.66 -4.42 -23.68
N GLY A 585 8.92 -4.02 -23.54
CA GLY A 585 9.67 -3.41 -24.65
C GLY A 585 9.91 -4.43 -25.76
N ARG A 586 9.82 -4.02 -27.02
CA ARG A 586 10.06 -4.90 -28.18
C ARG A 586 11.54 -5.29 -28.37
N THR A 587 12.45 -4.77 -27.57
CA THR A 587 13.90 -4.98 -27.66
C THR A 587 14.35 -5.92 -26.55
N ALA A 588 14.64 -7.17 -26.91
CA ALA A 588 14.98 -8.27 -26.00
C ALA A 588 16.44 -8.25 -25.51
N GLU A 589 17.12 -7.11 -25.46
CA GLU A 589 18.58 -7.05 -25.33
C GLU A 589 19.11 -6.44 -24.02
N SER A 590 18.28 -6.26 -22.98
CA SER A 590 18.81 -5.82 -21.69
C SER A 590 18.17 -6.55 -20.52
N GLU A 591 19.01 -7.22 -19.73
CA GLU A 591 18.70 -7.95 -18.49
C GLU A 591 18.20 -7.04 -17.34
N SER A 592 17.83 -5.78 -17.63
CA SER A 592 17.28 -4.88 -16.61
C SER A 592 15.82 -5.23 -16.30
N SER A 593 15.58 -5.63 -15.06
CA SER A 593 14.34 -6.17 -14.47
C SER A 593 13.13 -5.20 -14.41
N HIS A 594 13.14 -4.08 -15.13
CA HIS A 594 12.09 -3.06 -15.07
C HIS A 594 11.43 -2.87 -16.44
N THR A 595 10.33 -3.59 -16.64
CA THR A 595 9.40 -3.39 -17.76
C THR A 595 8.68 -2.04 -17.61
N GLY A 596 8.29 -1.44 -18.74
CA GLY A 596 7.47 -0.23 -18.71
C GLY A 596 6.13 -0.50 -18.02
N VAL A 597 5.52 0.53 -17.44
CA VAL A 597 4.20 0.42 -16.79
C VAL A 597 3.23 1.36 -17.49
N ARG A 598 2.01 0.88 -17.77
CA ARG A 598 0.91 1.74 -18.19
C ARG A 598 -0.10 1.84 -17.05
N LEU A 599 -0.37 3.06 -16.61
CA LEU A 599 -1.46 3.37 -15.68
C LEU A 599 -2.64 3.95 -16.47
N THR A 600 -3.85 3.56 -16.07
CA THR A 600 -5.08 4.25 -16.46
C THR A 600 -5.56 5.01 -15.24
N MET A 601 -5.52 6.35 -15.30
CA MET A 601 -5.97 7.23 -14.23
C MET A 601 -7.33 7.81 -14.57
N CYS A 602 -8.22 7.92 -13.59
CA CYS A 602 -9.54 8.51 -13.73
C CYS A 602 -9.75 9.67 -12.75
N ASP A 603 -10.61 10.62 -13.10
CA ASP A 603 -11.10 11.63 -12.16
C ASP A 603 -12.56 11.37 -11.75
N GLN A 604 -13.13 12.29 -10.97
CA GLN A 604 -14.52 12.23 -10.49
C GLN A 604 -15.55 12.27 -11.61
N THR A 605 -15.18 12.76 -12.80
CA THR A 605 -16.06 12.82 -13.97
C THR A 605 -16.13 11.50 -14.74
N GLY A 606 -15.28 10.52 -14.38
CA GLY A 606 -15.16 9.24 -15.07
C GLY A 606 -14.33 9.31 -16.36
N GLN A 607 -13.74 10.46 -16.68
CA GLN A 607 -12.78 10.54 -17.79
C GLN A 607 -11.48 9.83 -17.41
N SER A 608 -10.81 9.27 -18.42
CA SER A 608 -9.60 8.47 -18.23
C SER A 608 -8.42 8.98 -19.05
N LEU A 609 -7.23 8.89 -18.47
CA LEU A 609 -5.95 9.25 -19.06
C LEU A 609 -5.00 8.08 -18.93
N HIS A 610 -4.35 7.72 -20.04
CA HIS A 610 -3.26 6.76 -20.03
C HIS A 610 -1.93 7.45 -19.74
N VAL A 611 -1.18 6.91 -18.78
CA VAL A 611 0.16 7.35 -18.43
C VAL A 611 1.14 6.22 -18.62
N TYR A 612 2.17 6.43 -19.43
CA TYR A 612 3.23 5.47 -19.70
C TYR A 612 4.48 5.81 -18.89
N LEU A 613 4.92 4.88 -18.06
CA LEU A 613 6.08 5.01 -17.19
C LEU A 613 7.21 4.14 -17.75
N ASP A 614 8.34 4.78 -18.04
CA ASP A 614 9.58 4.10 -18.35
C ASP A 614 10.48 4.10 -17.10
N LEU A 615 10.63 2.93 -16.49
CA LEU A 615 11.36 2.75 -15.22
C LEU A 615 12.75 2.16 -15.42
N ARG A 616 13.29 2.16 -16.65
CA ARG A 616 14.64 1.63 -16.93
C ARG A 616 15.75 2.39 -16.20
N HIS A 617 15.56 3.69 -15.98
CA HIS A 617 16.53 4.58 -15.34
C HIS A 617 16.05 5.17 -14.01
N ALA A 618 14.98 4.62 -13.44
CA ALA A 618 14.39 5.06 -12.17
C ALA A 618 14.10 3.84 -11.27
N PRO A 619 14.25 3.97 -9.94
CA PRO A 619 13.82 2.91 -9.03
C PRO A 619 12.30 2.74 -9.14
N TYR A 620 11.83 1.52 -8.92
CA TYR A 620 10.40 1.25 -8.94
C TYR A 620 9.67 1.98 -7.79
N PRO A 621 8.68 2.83 -8.08
CA PRO A 621 7.89 3.48 -7.03
C PRO A 621 6.78 2.54 -6.56
N PRO A 622 6.72 2.16 -5.26
CA PRO A 622 5.60 1.38 -4.73
C PRO A 622 4.32 2.22 -4.62
N GLY A 623 3.17 1.55 -4.52
CA GLY A 623 1.87 2.20 -4.38
C GLY A 623 1.18 2.59 -5.69
N LEU A 624 1.69 2.12 -6.84
CA LEU A 624 1.02 2.24 -8.15
C LEU A 624 -0.18 1.27 -8.31
N LEU A 625 -0.99 1.11 -7.27
CA LEU A 625 -2.06 0.12 -7.25
C LEU A 625 -3.39 0.72 -7.71
N PRO A 626 -4.24 -0.06 -8.40
CA PRO A 626 -5.64 0.32 -8.58
C PRO A 626 -6.30 0.63 -7.23
N GLY A 627 -7.06 1.73 -7.15
CA GLY A 627 -7.69 2.24 -5.93
C GLY A 627 -6.90 3.36 -5.23
N ASN A 628 -5.59 3.48 -5.47
CA ASN A 628 -4.81 4.59 -4.92
C ASN A 628 -4.99 5.88 -5.75
N THR A 629 -4.97 7.03 -5.07
CA THR A 629 -4.90 8.34 -5.75
C THR A 629 -3.46 8.78 -5.86
N LEU A 630 -3.00 9.06 -7.08
CA LEU A 630 -1.65 9.51 -7.36
C LEU A 630 -1.63 10.97 -7.81
N LEU A 631 -0.61 11.70 -7.41
CA LEU A 631 -0.19 12.97 -7.99
C LEU A 631 1.08 12.71 -8.83
N LEU A 632 0.97 12.96 -10.13
CA LEU A 632 2.09 12.90 -11.06
C LEU A 632 2.51 14.32 -11.43
N SER A 633 3.71 14.71 -11.05
CA SER A 633 4.23 16.06 -11.29
C SER A 633 5.21 16.05 -12.46
N GLY A 634 5.12 17.05 -13.35
CA GLY A 634 6.03 17.23 -14.47
C GLY A 634 6.00 16.08 -15.48
N VAL A 635 4.81 15.54 -15.78
CA VAL A 635 4.64 14.52 -16.83
C VAL A 635 4.40 15.17 -18.19
N GLN A 636 4.89 14.53 -19.26
CA GLN A 636 4.76 15.06 -20.61
C GLN A 636 3.45 14.64 -21.24
N ARG A 637 2.57 15.61 -21.52
CA ARG A 637 1.36 15.43 -22.33
C ARG A 637 1.73 15.24 -23.80
N LYS A 638 1.15 14.23 -24.43
CA LYS A 638 1.33 13.89 -25.84
C LYS A 638 -0.02 13.62 -26.49
N MET A 639 -0.09 13.83 -27.80
CA MET A 639 -1.22 13.46 -28.63
C MET A 639 -0.83 12.30 -29.54
N SER A 640 -1.67 11.28 -29.62
CA SER A 640 -1.48 10.15 -30.51
C SER A 640 -1.84 10.55 -31.95
N ARG A 641 -1.42 9.73 -32.93
CA ARG A 641 -1.82 9.89 -34.33
C ARG A 641 -3.34 9.81 -34.56
N SER A 642 -4.07 9.22 -33.60
CA SER A 642 -5.54 9.10 -33.62
C SER A 642 -6.24 10.20 -32.80
N GLY A 643 -5.52 11.27 -32.45
CA GLY A 643 -6.03 12.42 -31.69
C GLY A 643 -6.22 12.20 -30.19
N GLY A 644 -5.83 11.03 -29.65
CA GLY A 644 -5.99 10.72 -28.23
C GLY A 644 -4.88 11.34 -27.38
N VAL A 645 -5.23 11.93 -26.25
CA VAL A 645 -4.26 12.51 -25.30
C VAL A 645 -3.76 11.43 -24.34
N TYR A 646 -2.45 11.38 -24.11
CA TYR A 646 -1.81 10.50 -23.13
C TYR A 646 -0.62 11.22 -22.48
N CYS A 647 -0.15 10.72 -21.34
CA CYS A 647 1.05 11.24 -20.68
C CYS A 647 2.21 10.24 -20.71
N SER A 648 3.42 10.78 -20.74
CA SER A 648 4.67 10.03 -20.68
C SER A 648 5.47 10.49 -19.46
N PHE A 649 5.99 9.54 -18.71
CA PHE A 649 6.89 9.81 -17.59
C PHE A 649 8.29 10.19 -18.12
N LEU A 650 8.90 11.20 -17.50
CA LEU A 650 10.24 11.69 -17.80
C LEU A 650 11.15 11.53 -16.56
N PRO A 651 12.48 11.64 -16.70
CA PRO A 651 13.38 11.63 -15.55
C PRO A 651 13.13 12.75 -14.52
N VAL A 652 12.57 13.88 -14.98
CA VAL A 652 12.15 15.00 -14.12
C VAL A 652 10.79 14.77 -13.45
N SER A 653 10.00 13.80 -13.93
CA SER A 653 8.66 13.53 -13.42
C SER A 653 8.72 12.89 -12.04
N CYS A 654 7.81 13.29 -11.16
CA CYS A 654 7.71 12.75 -9.80
C CYS A 654 6.35 12.08 -9.57
N ILE A 655 6.32 11.03 -8.76
CA ILE A 655 5.11 10.33 -8.34
C ILE A 655 4.97 10.46 -6.82
N SER A 656 3.81 10.94 -6.38
CA SER A 656 3.42 10.96 -4.97
C SER A 656 2.09 10.23 -4.78
N VAL A 657 2.03 9.34 -3.79
CA VAL A 657 0.78 8.69 -3.38
C VAL A 657 0.04 9.62 -2.43
N MET A 658 -1.12 10.11 -2.85
CA MET A 658 -1.89 11.12 -2.10
C MET A 658 -2.91 10.47 -1.16
N SER A 659 -3.58 9.40 -1.62
CA SER A 659 -4.50 8.64 -0.78
C SER A 659 -4.35 7.15 -1.07
N LEU A 660 -4.57 6.35 -0.04
CA LEU A 660 -4.60 4.89 -0.14
C LEU A 660 -6.03 4.45 -0.47
N GLY A 661 -6.16 3.46 -1.35
CA GLY A 661 -7.45 2.84 -1.62
C GLY A 661 -7.88 1.99 -0.43
N ASP A 662 -9.07 2.23 0.11
CA ASP A 662 -9.71 1.27 1.00
C ASP A 662 -10.03 0.00 0.20
N SER A 663 -9.78 -1.19 0.77
CA SER A 663 -10.14 -2.48 0.15
C SER A 663 -11.62 -2.57 -0.25
N ARG A 664 -12.43 -1.66 0.29
CA ARG A 664 -13.73 -1.24 -0.23
C ARG A 664 -13.51 -0.25 -1.37
N CYS A 665 -12.99 -0.71 -2.51
CA CYS A 665 -13.00 0.11 -3.72
C CYS A 665 -14.44 0.60 -3.90
N ALA A 666 -14.69 1.89 -3.72
CA ALA A 666 -15.88 2.48 -4.29
C ALA A 666 -15.83 2.09 -5.76
N PRO A 667 -16.85 1.38 -6.28
CA PRO A 667 -16.83 0.98 -7.67
C PRO A 667 -16.55 2.25 -8.49
N PRO A 668 -15.72 2.15 -9.56
CA PRO A 668 -15.50 3.29 -10.43
C PRO A 668 -16.86 3.91 -10.77
N PRO A 669 -16.96 5.25 -10.81
CA PRO A 669 -18.25 5.90 -11.02
C PRO A 669 -18.94 5.25 -12.23
N PRO A 670 -20.25 4.94 -12.11
CA PRO A 670 -20.94 4.18 -13.13
C PRO A 670 -20.77 4.86 -14.47
N VAL A 671 -20.47 4.06 -15.50
CA VAL A 671 -20.27 4.56 -16.85
C VAL A 671 -21.52 5.36 -17.26
N PRO A 672 -21.38 6.59 -17.75
CA PRO A 672 -22.53 7.45 -18.04
C PRO A 672 -23.44 6.80 -19.08
N ARG A 673 -24.76 6.90 -18.86
CA ARG A 673 -25.77 6.53 -19.86
C ARG A 673 -25.87 7.65 -20.88
N MET A 674 -25.76 7.32 -22.17
CA MET A 674 -25.84 8.30 -23.25
C MET A 674 -26.70 7.82 -24.40
N HIS A 675 -27.38 8.77 -25.03
CA HIS A 675 -28.00 8.58 -26.34
C HIS A 675 -26.93 8.61 -27.45
N LEU A 676 -27.12 7.81 -28.50
CA LEU A 676 -26.18 7.69 -29.61
C LEU A 676 -25.96 9.02 -30.34
N ALA A 677 -27.01 9.82 -30.53
CA ALA A 677 -26.89 11.16 -31.14
C ALA A 677 -26.02 12.10 -30.29
N GLN A 678 -26.23 12.12 -28.98
CA GLN A 678 -25.43 12.93 -28.05
C GLN A 678 -23.96 12.49 -28.06
N TRP A 679 -23.72 11.18 -28.15
CA TRP A 679 -22.36 10.65 -28.20
C TRP A 679 -21.66 10.89 -29.54
N ALA A 680 -22.41 11.04 -30.64
CA ALA A 680 -21.89 11.38 -31.95
C ALA A 680 -21.49 12.87 -32.07
N GLY A 681 -22.12 13.75 -31.28
CA GLY A 681 -21.89 15.20 -31.29
C GLY A 681 -20.46 15.62 -30.95
N THR A 682 -20.06 16.80 -31.44
CA THR A 682 -18.68 17.30 -31.42
C THR A 682 -18.28 18.09 -30.17
N ASP A 683 -19.23 18.68 -29.42
CA ASP A 683 -18.89 19.80 -28.52
C ASP A 683 -19.07 19.61 -27.01
N GLN A 684 -19.69 18.54 -26.50
CA GLN A 684 -20.01 18.51 -25.05
C GLN A 684 -19.50 17.29 -24.26
N HIS A 685 -19.23 16.15 -24.88
CA HIS A 685 -18.81 14.95 -24.14
C HIS A 685 -17.76 14.13 -24.87
N ARG A 686 -16.47 14.34 -24.54
CA ARG A 686 -15.33 13.49 -24.95
C ARG A 686 -15.28 12.17 -24.18
N CYS A 687 -16.44 11.58 -23.90
CA CYS A 687 -16.50 10.33 -23.15
C CYS A 687 -16.15 9.16 -24.07
N ASN A 688 -15.10 8.41 -23.75
CA ASN A 688 -14.68 7.25 -24.56
C ASN A 688 -15.49 5.99 -24.26
N MET A 689 -16.24 5.96 -23.15
CA MET A 689 -17.00 4.79 -22.70
C MET A 689 -18.37 5.22 -22.19
N ALA A 690 -19.45 4.62 -22.70
CA ALA A 690 -20.82 4.95 -22.31
C ALA A 690 -21.68 3.69 -22.24
N GLN A 691 -22.69 3.70 -21.37
CA GLN A 691 -23.78 2.73 -21.42
C GLN A 691 -24.83 3.23 -22.42
N VAL A 692 -25.19 2.35 -23.36
CA VAL A 692 -26.20 2.59 -24.39
C VAL A 692 -27.26 1.51 -24.25
N LYS A 693 -28.53 1.92 -24.28
CA LYS A 693 -29.67 1.02 -24.41
C LYS A 693 -30.26 1.23 -25.80
N GLY A 694 -30.26 0.20 -26.61
CA GLY A 694 -30.72 0.28 -28.00
C GLY A 694 -31.30 -1.04 -28.48
N HIS A 695 -31.79 -1.05 -29.69
CA HIS A 695 -32.36 -2.19 -30.37
C HIS A 695 -31.37 -2.72 -31.42
N VAL A 696 -31.16 -4.03 -31.46
CA VAL A 696 -30.37 -4.65 -32.52
C VAL A 696 -31.16 -4.57 -33.83
N ALA A 697 -30.68 -3.80 -34.79
CA ALA A 697 -31.32 -3.67 -36.09
C ALA A 697 -30.95 -4.83 -37.02
N CYS A 698 -29.66 -5.16 -37.11
CA CYS A 698 -29.18 -6.26 -37.95
C CYS A 698 -27.73 -6.67 -37.67
N PHE A 699 -27.35 -7.87 -38.14
CA PHE A 699 -25.97 -8.33 -38.19
C PHE A 699 -25.32 -7.95 -39.52
N LEU A 700 -24.18 -7.25 -39.45
CA LEU A 700 -23.34 -6.97 -40.61
C LEU A 700 -22.45 -8.18 -40.95
N PHE A 701 -21.85 -8.81 -39.94
CA PHE A 701 -21.14 -10.07 -40.09
C PHE A 701 -21.00 -10.83 -38.76
N LEU A 702 -20.79 -12.13 -38.86
CA LEU A 702 -20.36 -13.01 -37.77
C LEU A 702 -19.20 -13.90 -38.26
N GLN A 703 -18.15 -14.03 -37.46
CA GLN A 703 -16.99 -14.88 -37.68
C GLN A 703 -16.71 -15.71 -36.44
N LEU A 704 -16.62 -17.02 -36.62
CA LEU A 704 -16.21 -17.99 -35.60
C LEU A 704 -15.03 -18.78 -36.15
N GLN A 705 -13.95 -18.90 -35.39
CA GLN A 705 -12.72 -19.52 -35.88
C GLN A 705 -11.95 -20.21 -34.76
N TRP A 706 -11.37 -21.36 -35.07
CA TRP A 706 -10.31 -21.97 -34.29
C TRP A 706 -8.96 -21.58 -34.87
N SER A 707 -8.07 -21.07 -34.04
CA SER A 707 -6.68 -20.72 -34.38
C SER A 707 -5.71 -21.56 -33.53
N CYS A 708 -4.55 -21.86 -34.09
CA CYS A 708 -3.46 -22.49 -33.34
C CYS A 708 -2.84 -21.45 -32.41
N SER A 709 -2.74 -21.79 -31.12
CA SER A 709 -2.17 -20.91 -30.09
C SER A 709 -0.69 -20.57 -30.30
N GLN A 710 0.05 -21.38 -31.07
CA GLN A 710 1.47 -21.17 -31.33
C GLN A 710 1.74 -20.33 -32.58
N CYS A 711 1.13 -20.68 -33.73
CA CYS A 711 1.41 -20.03 -35.02
C CYS A 711 0.28 -19.13 -35.54
N GLY A 712 -0.88 -19.10 -34.87
CA GLY A 712 -2.04 -18.30 -35.29
C GLY A 712 -2.80 -18.84 -36.53
N SER A 713 -2.33 -19.92 -37.16
CA SER A 713 -2.99 -20.51 -38.34
C SER A 713 -4.34 -21.15 -37.98
N VAL A 714 -5.26 -21.24 -38.94
CA VAL A 714 -6.55 -21.91 -38.77
C VAL A 714 -6.34 -23.34 -38.29
N TYR A 715 -7.13 -23.76 -37.31
CA TYR A 715 -7.05 -25.08 -36.69
C TYR A 715 -8.32 -25.88 -36.99
N SER A 716 -8.22 -26.92 -37.82
CA SER A 716 -9.34 -27.80 -38.20
C SER A 716 -8.98 -29.24 -37.85
N GLN A 717 -9.34 -29.68 -36.64
CA GLN A 717 -8.86 -30.88 -35.92
C GLN A 717 -7.33 -30.95 -35.71
N VAL A 718 -6.53 -30.51 -36.68
CA VAL A 718 -5.08 -30.35 -36.68
C VAL A 718 -4.75 -28.92 -37.14
N CYS A 719 -3.59 -28.40 -36.73
CA CYS A 719 -3.10 -27.11 -37.22
C CYS A 719 -2.81 -27.16 -38.73
N ARG A 720 -3.41 -26.25 -39.53
CA ARG A 720 -3.20 -26.23 -40.99
C ARG A 720 -1.77 -25.95 -41.41
N SER A 721 -0.98 -25.24 -40.60
CA SER A 721 0.44 -25.00 -40.87
C SER A 721 1.34 -26.16 -40.41
N GLN A 722 0.77 -27.27 -39.93
CA GLN A 722 1.46 -28.47 -39.49
C GLN A 722 2.60 -28.21 -38.48
N CYS A 723 2.47 -27.19 -37.62
CA CYS A 723 3.51 -26.82 -36.65
C CYS A 723 3.69 -27.83 -35.48
N GLY A 724 3.05 -29.00 -35.54
CA GLY A 724 3.10 -30.03 -34.48
C GLY A 724 2.32 -29.71 -33.20
N SER A 725 1.74 -28.51 -33.09
CA SER A 725 0.96 -28.11 -31.91
C SER A 725 -0.44 -28.72 -31.90
N SER A 726 -0.82 -29.35 -30.79
CA SER A 726 -2.20 -29.79 -30.49
C SER A 726 -3.05 -28.69 -29.82
N CYS A 727 -2.46 -27.52 -29.57
CA CYS A 727 -3.08 -26.46 -28.79
C CYS A 727 -3.84 -25.47 -29.69
N SER A 728 -5.15 -25.41 -29.54
CA SER A 728 -6.03 -24.53 -30.30
C SER A 728 -6.86 -23.61 -29.41
N GLN A 729 -7.29 -22.50 -29.97
CA GLN A 729 -8.07 -21.48 -29.31
C GLN A 729 -9.27 -21.08 -30.18
N PHE A 730 -10.41 -20.80 -29.55
CA PHE A 730 -11.60 -20.33 -30.23
C PHE A 730 -11.71 -18.80 -30.19
N GLU A 731 -11.85 -18.19 -31.36
CA GLU A 731 -12.07 -16.77 -31.58
C GLU A 731 -13.48 -16.55 -32.15
N SER A 732 -14.19 -15.58 -31.57
CA SER A 732 -15.53 -15.20 -32.01
C SER A 732 -15.61 -13.68 -32.17
N ARG A 733 -16.20 -13.23 -33.28
CA ARG A 733 -16.33 -11.81 -33.61
C ARG A 733 -17.62 -11.56 -34.40
N ALA A 734 -18.36 -10.52 -34.03
CA ALA A 734 -19.50 -10.05 -34.80
C ALA A 734 -19.49 -8.52 -34.91
N ARG A 735 -20.16 -8.00 -35.92
CA ARG A 735 -20.49 -6.58 -36.02
C ARG A 735 -21.97 -6.43 -36.29
N VAL A 736 -22.61 -5.59 -35.49
CA VAL A 736 -24.06 -5.44 -35.42
C VAL A 736 -24.41 -3.96 -35.47
N VAL A 737 -25.55 -3.64 -36.09
CA VAL A 737 -26.13 -2.30 -36.08
C VAL A 737 -27.08 -2.18 -34.89
N ILE A 738 -26.90 -1.13 -34.09
CA ILE A 738 -27.77 -0.80 -32.96
C ILE A 738 -28.37 0.57 -33.19
N ASP A 739 -29.67 0.68 -32.95
CA ASP A 739 -30.45 1.91 -33.03
C ASP A 739 -31.11 2.18 -31.67
N ASP A 740 -30.95 3.38 -31.13
CA ASP A 740 -31.57 3.79 -29.86
C ASP A 740 -32.76 4.76 -30.03
N GLY A 741 -33.20 4.98 -31.26
CA GLY A 741 -34.23 5.94 -31.65
C GLY A 741 -33.70 7.37 -31.84
N THR A 742 -32.46 7.65 -31.40
CA THR A 742 -31.80 8.96 -31.62
C THR A 742 -30.72 8.89 -32.70
N GLY A 743 -30.10 7.72 -32.89
CA GLY A 743 -29.11 7.50 -33.94
C GLY A 743 -28.70 6.05 -34.07
N GLU A 744 -27.81 5.79 -35.04
CA GLU A 744 -27.33 4.46 -35.38
C GLU A 744 -25.84 4.29 -35.03
N ALA A 745 -25.48 3.14 -34.48
CA ALA A 745 -24.10 2.76 -34.19
C ALA A 745 -23.77 1.35 -34.69
N HIS A 746 -22.56 1.18 -35.20
CA HIS A 746 -22.00 -0.13 -35.52
C HIS A 746 -21.18 -0.62 -34.33
N VAL A 747 -21.63 -1.70 -33.71
CA VAL A 747 -21.01 -2.26 -32.51
C VAL A 747 -20.31 -3.57 -32.84
N CYS A 748 -19.02 -3.66 -32.50
CA CYS A 748 -18.24 -4.89 -32.59
C CYS A 748 -18.34 -5.66 -31.28
N PHE A 749 -18.68 -6.94 -31.38
CA PHE A 749 -18.72 -7.91 -30.27
C PHE A 749 -17.62 -8.96 -30.47
N SER A 750 -16.99 -9.40 -29.38
CA SER A 750 -15.98 -10.45 -29.40
C SER A 750 -15.96 -11.25 -28.11
N GLY A 751 -15.79 -12.57 -28.18
CA GLY A 751 -15.70 -13.44 -27.00
C GLY A 751 -17.04 -13.60 -26.26
N GLY A 752 -17.00 -13.52 -24.93
CA GLY A 752 -18.16 -13.76 -24.05
C GLY A 752 -19.42 -12.94 -24.37
N PRO A 753 -19.35 -11.60 -24.58
CA PRO A 753 -20.51 -10.79 -24.95
C PRO A 753 -21.24 -11.27 -26.21
N LEU A 754 -20.53 -11.93 -27.14
CA LEU A 754 -21.15 -12.47 -28.35
C LEU A 754 -21.97 -13.73 -28.06
N GLN A 755 -21.57 -14.55 -27.10
CA GLN A 755 -22.39 -15.69 -26.65
C GLN A 755 -23.73 -15.20 -26.08
N THR A 756 -23.68 -14.18 -25.21
CA THR A 756 -24.87 -13.55 -24.64
C THR A 756 -25.73 -12.89 -25.71
N LEU A 757 -25.11 -12.21 -26.69
CA LEU A 757 -25.82 -11.62 -27.82
C LEU A 757 -26.58 -12.67 -28.63
N LEU A 758 -25.97 -13.83 -28.90
CA LEU A 758 -26.61 -14.95 -29.59
C LEU A 758 -27.66 -15.67 -28.74
N GLY A 759 -27.78 -15.35 -27.44
CA GLY A 759 -28.74 -15.99 -26.54
C GLY A 759 -28.45 -17.47 -26.29
N LEU A 760 -27.19 -17.90 -26.42
CA LEU A 760 -26.80 -19.31 -26.32
C LEU A 760 -26.36 -19.67 -24.91
N ALA A 761 -26.95 -20.73 -24.34
CA ALA A 761 -26.49 -21.32 -23.09
C ALA A 761 -25.06 -21.87 -23.22
N ASP A 762 -24.34 -22.03 -22.09
CA ASP A 762 -22.95 -22.50 -22.09
C ASP A 762 -22.78 -23.86 -22.82
N SER A 763 -23.70 -24.80 -22.63
CA SER A 763 -23.68 -26.10 -23.32
C SER A 763 -23.90 -25.99 -24.84
N GLN A 764 -24.77 -25.08 -25.28
CA GLN A 764 -25.03 -24.83 -26.70
C GLN A 764 -23.85 -24.13 -27.36
N TRP A 765 -23.23 -23.18 -26.66
CA TRP A 765 -22.01 -22.50 -27.11
C TRP A 765 -20.84 -23.47 -27.26
N GLU A 766 -20.64 -24.38 -26.30
CA GLU A 766 -19.65 -25.46 -26.40
C GLU A 766 -19.97 -26.44 -27.55
N GLY A 767 -21.25 -26.74 -27.78
CA GLY A 767 -21.70 -27.51 -28.94
C GLY A 767 -21.32 -26.84 -30.26
N LEU A 768 -21.59 -25.54 -30.39
CA LEU A 768 -21.24 -24.74 -31.56
C LEU A 768 -19.73 -24.68 -31.77
N GLN A 769 -18.95 -24.47 -30.71
CA GLN A 769 -17.49 -24.50 -30.75
C GLN A 769 -16.97 -25.84 -31.30
N ARG A 770 -17.52 -26.97 -30.84
CA ARG A 770 -17.17 -28.30 -31.35
C ARG A 770 -17.52 -28.48 -32.83
N ALA A 771 -18.68 -27.99 -33.27
CA ALA A 771 -19.07 -28.05 -34.68
C ALA A 771 -18.12 -27.22 -35.57
N VAL A 772 -17.79 -25.99 -35.17
CA VAL A 772 -16.83 -25.12 -35.89
C VAL A 772 -15.43 -25.73 -35.90
N ARG A 773 -15.04 -26.51 -34.88
CA ARG A 773 -13.70 -27.14 -34.78
C ARG A 773 -13.41 -28.13 -35.91
N VAL A 774 -14.44 -28.75 -36.49
CA VAL A 774 -14.30 -29.65 -37.63
C VAL A 774 -13.88 -28.87 -38.88
N ARG A 775 -14.53 -27.73 -39.14
CA ARG A 775 -14.26 -26.87 -40.32
C ARG A 775 -13.07 -25.93 -40.13
N GLY A 776 -12.80 -25.57 -38.89
CA GLY A 776 -11.77 -24.63 -38.44
C GLY A 776 -12.22 -23.17 -38.46
N HIS A 777 -13.06 -22.73 -39.40
CA HIS A 777 -13.62 -21.38 -39.40
C HIS A 777 -14.96 -21.31 -40.13
N VAL A 778 -15.77 -20.32 -39.76
CA VAL A 778 -17.06 -19.98 -40.39
C VAL A 778 -17.21 -18.45 -40.40
N ARG A 779 -17.64 -17.89 -41.52
CA ARG A 779 -17.93 -16.45 -41.69
C ARG A 779 -19.26 -16.30 -42.43
N ILE A 780 -20.14 -15.43 -41.92
CA ILE A 780 -21.44 -15.14 -42.52
C ILE A 780 -21.67 -13.63 -42.60
N PHE A 781 -22.37 -13.19 -43.65
CA PHE A 781 -22.73 -11.79 -43.92
C PHE A 781 -24.24 -11.65 -44.17
N PRO A 782 -25.08 -11.59 -43.13
CA PRO A 782 -26.54 -11.59 -43.26
C PRO A 782 -27.11 -10.47 -44.14
N GLN A 783 -26.54 -9.26 -44.08
CA GLN A 783 -26.93 -8.12 -44.92
C GLN A 783 -25.89 -7.67 -45.96
N GLY A 784 -24.89 -8.51 -46.26
CA GLY A 784 -23.82 -8.17 -47.20
C GLY A 784 -24.26 -8.25 -48.65
N ARG A 785 -24.87 -7.20 -49.21
CA ARG A 785 -25.30 -7.14 -50.63
C ARG A 785 -24.17 -7.25 -51.69
N SER A 786 -22.90 -7.46 -51.28
CA SER A 786 -21.75 -7.57 -52.20
C SER A 786 -20.55 -8.36 -51.64
N LEU A 787 -20.70 -9.11 -50.54
CA LEU A 787 -19.60 -9.91 -49.95
C LEU A 787 -19.96 -11.39 -50.04
N VAL A 788 -19.12 -12.17 -50.72
CA VAL A 788 -19.31 -13.62 -50.90
C VAL A 788 -19.08 -14.31 -49.54
N CYS A 789 -20.06 -15.07 -49.06
CA CYS A 789 -19.86 -15.97 -47.93
C CYS A 789 -18.95 -17.13 -48.36
N ASP A 790 -17.95 -17.49 -47.55
CA ASP A 790 -16.98 -18.58 -47.82
C ASP A 790 -17.61 -20.01 -47.73
N GLY A 791 -18.95 -20.13 -47.84
CA GLY A 791 -19.68 -21.36 -47.57
C GLY A 791 -20.35 -21.97 -48.79
N ASP A 792 -20.16 -23.28 -48.99
CA ASP A 792 -21.09 -24.11 -49.77
C ASP A 792 -22.51 -23.95 -49.22
N SER A 793 -23.48 -23.74 -50.11
CA SER A 793 -24.89 -23.55 -49.79
C SER A 793 -25.54 -24.71 -49.02
N ASP A 794 -24.87 -25.87 -48.97
CA ASP A 794 -25.32 -27.10 -48.31
C ASP A 794 -24.76 -27.29 -46.88
N ASP A 795 -23.96 -26.36 -46.33
CA ASP A 795 -23.48 -26.46 -44.95
C ASP A 795 -24.57 -26.08 -43.93
N PHE A 796 -25.11 -27.09 -43.24
CA PHE A 796 -26.07 -26.94 -42.14
C PHE A 796 -25.63 -25.93 -41.07
N LEU A 797 -24.33 -25.84 -40.76
CA LEU A 797 -23.81 -24.91 -39.76
C LEU A 797 -23.88 -23.46 -40.26
N HIS A 798 -23.53 -23.25 -41.53
CA HIS A 798 -23.64 -21.95 -42.17
C HIS A 798 -25.11 -21.51 -42.28
N HIS A 799 -25.99 -22.40 -42.72
CA HIS A 799 -27.44 -22.13 -42.80
C HIS A 799 -28.03 -21.82 -41.42
N PHE A 800 -27.71 -22.62 -40.40
CA PHE A 800 -28.16 -22.37 -39.02
C PHE A 800 -27.73 -20.99 -38.53
N LEU A 801 -26.45 -20.62 -38.64
CA LEU A 801 -25.96 -19.33 -38.16
C LEU A 801 -26.54 -18.15 -38.96
N PHE A 802 -26.75 -18.33 -40.27
CA PHE A 802 -27.40 -17.33 -41.10
C PHE A 802 -28.85 -17.10 -40.68
N CYS A 803 -29.62 -18.17 -40.45
CA CYS A 803 -31.00 -18.11 -39.96
C CYS A 803 -31.08 -17.47 -38.57
N VAL A 804 -30.18 -17.82 -37.66
CA VAL A 804 -30.11 -17.19 -36.32
C VAL A 804 -29.85 -15.69 -36.46
N CYS A 805 -28.80 -15.29 -37.18
CA CYS A 805 -28.43 -13.86 -37.30
C CYS A 805 -29.42 -13.01 -38.10
N SER A 806 -30.34 -13.65 -38.84
CA SER A 806 -31.40 -12.99 -39.61
C SER A 806 -32.78 -13.12 -38.96
N SER A 807 -32.89 -13.77 -37.80
CA SER A 807 -34.15 -13.99 -37.09
C SER A 807 -34.57 -12.76 -36.30
N ASP A 808 -35.88 -12.51 -36.22
CA ASP A 808 -36.46 -11.46 -35.38
C ASP A 808 -36.15 -11.64 -33.89
N VAL A 809 -35.82 -12.85 -33.44
CA VAL A 809 -35.39 -13.13 -32.05
C VAL A 809 -34.08 -12.42 -31.71
N MET A 810 -33.24 -12.18 -32.73
CA MET A 810 -31.99 -11.44 -32.58
C MET A 810 -32.18 -9.92 -32.68
N CYS A 811 -33.27 -9.47 -33.31
CA CYS A 811 -33.69 -8.08 -33.35
C CYS A 811 -34.44 -7.71 -32.06
N ARG A 812 -33.68 -7.54 -30.97
CA ARG A 812 -34.22 -7.30 -29.63
C ARG A 812 -33.56 -6.11 -28.94
N PRO A 813 -34.23 -5.48 -27.95
CA PRO A 813 -33.60 -4.47 -27.13
C PRO A 813 -32.44 -5.08 -26.32
N ILE A 814 -31.33 -4.35 -26.22
CA ILE A 814 -30.17 -4.72 -25.44
C ILE A 814 -29.60 -3.50 -24.71
N ALA A 815 -28.99 -3.74 -23.54
CA ALA A 815 -28.25 -2.74 -22.79
C ALA A 815 -26.77 -3.13 -22.75
N LEU A 816 -25.91 -2.22 -23.21
CA LEU A 816 -24.49 -2.51 -23.40
C LEU A 816 -23.61 -1.35 -22.97
N THR A 817 -22.46 -1.69 -22.42
CA THR A 817 -21.36 -0.75 -22.16
C THR A 817 -20.41 -0.80 -23.34
N CYS A 818 -20.25 0.34 -24.00
CA CYS A 818 -19.48 0.48 -25.23
C CYS A 818 -18.25 1.35 -25.04
N ARG A 819 -17.21 1.09 -25.84
CA ARG A 819 -16.08 2.00 -26.05
C ARG A 819 -16.11 2.57 -27.47
N ARG A 820 -16.00 3.90 -27.61
CA ARG A 820 -15.95 4.60 -28.90
C ARG A 820 -14.57 4.50 -29.53
N LEU A 821 -14.53 4.28 -30.85
CA LEU A 821 -13.31 4.37 -31.66
C LEU A 821 -13.15 5.80 -32.19
N THR A 822 -12.03 6.46 -31.89
CA THR A 822 -11.81 7.90 -32.16
C THR A 822 -11.51 8.25 -33.62
N ASN A 823 -11.55 7.30 -34.56
CA ASN A 823 -11.34 7.59 -35.97
C ASN A 823 -12.64 8.08 -36.63
N GLN A 824 -13.01 9.34 -36.40
CA GLN A 824 -14.01 10.01 -37.21
C GLN A 824 -13.38 10.47 -38.52
N ARG A 825 -13.80 9.84 -39.62
CA ARG A 825 -13.53 10.31 -40.99
C ARG A 825 -14.57 11.37 -41.35
N PRO A 826 -14.27 12.27 -42.31
CA PRO A 826 -15.21 13.30 -42.76
C PRO A 826 -16.55 12.71 -43.25
N GLU A 827 -17.59 13.56 -43.25
CA GLU A 827 -18.92 13.24 -43.78
C GLU A 827 -18.84 12.59 -45.15
N GLU A 828 -19.66 11.58 -45.37
CA GLU A 828 -19.69 10.85 -46.63
C GLU A 828 -21.04 11.10 -47.31
N VAL A 829 -21.01 11.43 -48.60
CA VAL A 829 -22.22 11.53 -49.40
C VAL A 829 -22.71 10.11 -49.68
N ARG A 830 -23.88 9.76 -49.17
CA ARG A 830 -24.52 8.46 -49.44
C ARG A 830 -25.77 8.64 -50.27
N ARG A 831 -26.03 7.64 -51.10
CA ARG A 831 -27.23 7.53 -51.92
C ARG A 831 -28.26 6.67 -51.21
N PHE A 832 -29.48 7.19 -51.09
CA PHE A 832 -30.63 6.49 -50.52
C PHE A 832 -31.70 6.36 -51.58
N THR A 833 -32.31 5.19 -51.65
CA THR A 833 -33.51 4.94 -52.45
C THR A 833 -34.70 4.89 -51.51
N ARG A 834 -35.75 5.67 -51.81
CA ARG A 834 -37.05 5.55 -51.15
C ARG A 834 -38.12 5.42 -52.24
N GLY A 835 -38.64 4.20 -52.42
CA GLY A 835 -39.41 3.85 -53.61
C GLY A 835 -38.54 4.00 -54.86
N ASP A 836 -39.06 4.70 -55.87
CA ASP A 836 -38.38 4.90 -57.17
C ASP A 836 -37.49 6.16 -57.23
N ARG A 837 -37.33 6.88 -56.11
CA ARG A 837 -36.56 8.13 -56.04
C ARG A 837 -35.23 7.92 -55.33
N GLU A 838 -34.17 8.40 -55.96
CA GLU A 838 -32.82 8.45 -55.39
C GLU A 838 -32.54 9.83 -54.78
N PHE A 839 -32.01 9.83 -53.56
CA PHE A 839 -31.59 11.02 -52.84
C PHE A 839 -30.11 10.89 -52.49
N MET A 840 -29.37 12.00 -52.55
CA MET A 840 -28.01 12.07 -52.03
C MET A 840 -28.00 12.96 -50.80
N THR A 841 -27.53 12.42 -49.68
CA THR A 841 -27.42 13.16 -48.42
C THR A 841 -26.00 13.04 -47.88
N ARG A 842 -25.51 14.12 -47.27
CA ARG A 842 -24.28 14.09 -46.48
C ARG A 842 -24.65 13.56 -45.12
N LEU A 843 -24.02 12.46 -44.72
CA LEU A 843 -24.22 11.87 -43.40
C LEU A 843 -22.88 11.72 -42.69
N PRO A 844 -22.83 11.99 -41.38
CA PRO A 844 -21.74 11.51 -40.57
C PRO A 844 -21.72 9.98 -40.61
N ARG A 845 -20.53 9.37 -40.61
CA ARG A 845 -20.44 7.90 -40.53
C ARG A 845 -21.03 7.41 -39.20
N PRO A 846 -21.73 6.27 -39.18
CA PRO A 846 -22.26 5.68 -37.95
C PRO A 846 -21.15 5.49 -36.91
N LEU A 847 -21.50 5.73 -35.64
CA LEU A 847 -20.59 5.57 -34.52
C LEU A 847 -19.99 4.16 -34.53
N GLN A 848 -18.67 4.06 -34.49
CA GLN A 848 -17.97 2.78 -34.39
C GLN A 848 -17.69 2.48 -32.91
N LEU A 849 -18.35 1.47 -32.38
CA LEU A 849 -18.28 1.09 -30.97
C LEU A 849 -17.73 -0.33 -30.82
N THR A 850 -17.10 -0.60 -29.68
CA THR A 850 -16.73 -1.95 -29.25
C THR A 850 -17.46 -2.26 -27.96
N CYS A 851 -18.18 -3.38 -27.92
CA CYS A 851 -18.86 -3.84 -26.71
C CYS A 851 -17.83 -4.32 -25.68
N VAL A 852 -17.92 -3.78 -24.47
CA VAL A 852 -17.11 -4.19 -23.32
C VAL A 852 -17.91 -5.14 -22.43
N HIS A 853 -19.18 -4.81 -22.20
CA HIS A 853 -20.10 -5.59 -21.39
C HIS A 853 -21.50 -5.54 -22.00
N LEU A 854 -22.18 -6.68 -22.05
CA LEU A 854 -23.59 -6.79 -22.44
C LEU A 854 -24.35 -7.23 -21.19
N GLU A 855 -25.34 -6.45 -20.77
CA GLU A 855 -26.21 -6.86 -19.67
C GLU A 855 -27.07 -8.05 -20.15
N PRO A 856 -27.09 -9.17 -19.41
CA PRO A 856 -28.03 -10.25 -19.71
C PRO A 856 -29.46 -9.75 -19.49
N ASP A 857 -30.37 -10.18 -20.37
CA ASP A 857 -31.81 -9.89 -20.29
C ASP A 857 -32.45 -10.42 -18.98
#